data_AF-A0A1Q5P452-F1
#
_entry.id   AF-A0A1Q5P452-F1
#
_cell.length_a   1.000
_cell.length_b   1.000
_cell.length_c   1.000
_cell.angle_alpha   90.00
_cell.angle_beta   90.00
_cell.angle_gamma   90.00
#
_symmetry.space_group_name_H-M   'P 1'
#
loop_
_entity.id
_entity.type
_entity.pdbx_description
1 polymer ?
#
loop_
_entity_poly.entity_id
_entity_poly.type
_entity_poly.pdbx_seq_one_letter_code
_entity_poly.pdbx_strand_id
1 'polypeptide(L)'
;MNVQNKQTITIDMRSKSVVPVPYFTQNDTNVLEFIIKNDGANADLSNIERINAVYKRPDGIDISSLLTNVDNIIMYELGAEEMAVPGFGDLELQFYAGEQRLTTLKLKIYFRESLGPHFENGSGYPMLQKLFLEVAEASETVTDAGNFAMEKAAEAEQAKVVALEAADSAKSNPLMPVANFATIATTYPTPATGDETQTLDDGKVYRYLNGSWTYIRELTPGPVAALTQQLAGKADIDPDFATGGYELPGEDTKLYRVKSKGITHTVMEIVSPEPNENNGNEATIALMREVDGESGGPEFMDIYNNGYVDSRQAGIRIQARGSGKLRPFVLDYFDGITRTETFRSTPEGKSYFKGDVYINGKALKAENNEAPFDPANTEGIVLLTGSDFGSWAKRYGDRMEVDTEHMRNARQGVKILMDMGDSNMTAIRNNNLMPIDLSRTETIRVNLFVVNAHNIVDLELYFAETADYTNFISYRIGEGKLSEGWNELIIDTASYIVEGVADLSTAKTSMQIRAIPAETGGCELTFDSMVGYKKGKAKAIFTFDDGWLSQYTKAFPLLQVRGFRGNIGVVPTWIDEIVDPAYEKVMSYNQFAHLYEYGWDLFNHTYSHPNLNNGTAAAAVSQVEQCRDWLNNEGWTRASEILAYPYGGHINIAADLDFRNTLRYARSLVEGIDSNVIPDKMRGKTRNLIDGVTPASVIADINTTIAAGGTIVFTNHLIADTPPADPYGMYYSTANFTQILDYLYTKRDEIEVITLSEWVGYMESVQS
;
A
#
# COMPACT_ATOMS: atom_id res chain seq x y z
N MET A 1 7.72 -26.51 -41.30
CA MET A 1 7.72 -27.04 -39.92
C MET A 1 6.39 -26.63 -39.32
N ASN A 2 5.55 -27.60 -38.92
CA ASN A 2 4.26 -27.32 -38.29
C ASN A 2 4.51 -26.65 -36.96
N VAL A 3 4.35 -25.32 -36.90
CA VAL A 3 4.31 -24.59 -35.64
C VAL A 3 2.92 -24.84 -35.08
N GLN A 4 2.79 -25.81 -34.17
CA GLN A 4 1.58 -25.97 -33.36
C GLN A 4 1.59 -24.88 -32.30
N ASN A 5 0.71 -23.89 -32.42
CA ASN A 5 0.46 -22.90 -31.39
C ASN A 5 -0.51 -23.52 -30.37
N LYS A 6 0.05 -24.16 -29.34
CA LYS A 6 -0.71 -24.81 -28.26
C LYS A 6 -0.82 -23.86 -27.07
N GLN A 7 -2.03 -23.63 -26.57
CA GLN A 7 -2.26 -22.89 -25.33
C GLN A 7 -3.00 -23.75 -24.33
N THR A 8 -2.57 -23.72 -23.07
CA THR A 8 -3.15 -24.52 -21.98
C THR A 8 -3.93 -23.63 -21.04
N ILE A 9 -5.17 -24.00 -20.75
CA ILE A 9 -6.10 -23.29 -19.88
C ILE A 9 -6.52 -24.20 -18.73
N THR A 10 -6.26 -23.75 -17.50
CA THR A 10 -6.73 -24.43 -16.30
C THR A 10 -8.03 -23.78 -15.83
N ILE A 11 -9.09 -24.59 -15.67
CA ILE A 11 -10.39 -24.11 -15.19
C ILE A 11 -10.74 -24.84 -13.90
N ASP A 12 -10.89 -24.11 -12.80
CA ASP A 12 -11.38 -24.65 -11.53
C ASP A 12 -12.89 -24.41 -11.40
N MET A 13 -13.65 -25.48 -11.18
CA MET A 13 -15.11 -25.44 -11.10
C MET A 13 -15.66 -24.81 -9.81
N ARG A 14 -14.86 -24.64 -8.75
CA ARG A 14 -15.30 -24.12 -7.44
C ARG A 14 -14.62 -22.84 -6.99
N SER A 15 -13.42 -22.55 -7.47
CA SER A 15 -12.77 -21.27 -7.23
C SER A 15 -13.06 -20.29 -8.38
N LYS A 16 -13.30 -19.02 -8.06
CA LYS A 16 -13.40 -17.94 -9.07
C LYS A 16 -12.00 -17.68 -9.65
N SER A 17 -11.54 -18.56 -10.52
CA SER A 17 -10.28 -18.38 -11.25
C SER A 17 -10.51 -17.44 -12.44
N VAL A 18 -9.66 -16.43 -12.60
CA VAL A 18 -9.62 -15.60 -13.81
C VAL A 18 -9.02 -16.45 -14.93
N VAL A 19 -9.82 -16.76 -15.94
CA VAL A 19 -9.37 -17.55 -17.11
C VAL A 19 -8.81 -16.58 -18.15
N PRO A 20 -7.51 -16.64 -18.49
CA PRO A 20 -6.94 -15.80 -19.54
C PRO A 20 -7.60 -16.12 -20.88
N VAL A 21 -7.84 -15.10 -21.70
CA VAL A 21 -8.45 -15.26 -23.03
C VAL A 21 -7.40 -15.85 -23.99
N PRO A 22 -7.60 -17.06 -24.52
CA PRO A 22 -6.68 -17.64 -25.50
C PRO A 22 -6.69 -16.83 -26.80
N TYR A 23 -5.52 -16.66 -27.40
CA TYR A 23 -5.36 -15.88 -28.63
C TYR A 23 -4.58 -16.66 -29.70
N PHE A 24 -5.07 -16.66 -30.93
CA PHE A 24 -4.54 -17.48 -32.01
C PHE A 24 -4.45 -16.70 -33.34
N THR A 25 -3.52 -17.08 -34.22
CA THR A 25 -3.47 -16.53 -35.60
C THR A 25 -4.34 -17.38 -36.51
N GLN A 26 -5.13 -16.76 -37.39
CA GLN A 26 -5.79 -17.50 -38.46
C GLN A 26 -4.77 -18.30 -39.29
N ASN A 27 -5.19 -19.47 -39.77
CA ASN A 27 -4.44 -20.39 -40.64
C ASN A 27 -3.22 -21.10 -40.00
N ASP A 28 -2.87 -20.80 -38.75
CA ASP A 28 -1.92 -21.60 -37.97
C ASP A 28 -2.56 -22.92 -37.50
N THR A 29 -1.73 -23.90 -37.14
CA THR A 29 -2.22 -25.08 -36.40
C THR A 29 -2.41 -24.69 -34.93
N ASN A 30 -3.64 -24.34 -34.55
CA ASN A 30 -3.97 -23.85 -33.21
C ASN A 30 -4.62 -24.94 -32.37
N VAL A 31 -4.12 -25.13 -31.15
CA VAL A 31 -4.61 -26.18 -30.25
C VAL A 31 -4.86 -25.57 -28.87
N LEU A 32 -6.04 -25.80 -28.33
CA LEU A 32 -6.43 -25.38 -27.00
C LEU A 32 -6.54 -26.61 -26.08
N GLU A 33 -5.73 -26.63 -25.03
CA GLU A 33 -5.71 -27.68 -24.03
C GLU A 33 -6.43 -27.21 -22.77
N PHE A 34 -7.36 -28.01 -22.25
CA PHE A 34 -8.03 -27.72 -20.98
C PHE A 34 -7.63 -28.70 -19.89
N ILE A 35 -7.30 -28.16 -18.72
CA ILE A 35 -7.10 -28.89 -17.48
C ILE A 35 -8.23 -28.51 -16.53
N ILE A 36 -9.06 -29.47 -16.15
CA ILE A 36 -10.21 -29.21 -15.27
C ILE A 36 -9.84 -29.54 -13.83
N LYS A 37 -10.07 -28.56 -12.94
CA LYS A 37 -9.84 -28.65 -11.49
C LYS A 37 -11.15 -28.53 -10.71
N ASN A 38 -11.13 -29.04 -9.49
CA ASN A 38 -12.18 -28.93 -8.50
C ASN A 38 -11.54 -28.60 -7.14
N ASP A 39 -11.59 -27.32 -6.76
CA ASP A 39 -11.02 -26.82 -5.49
C ASP A 39 -9.51 -27.07 -5.39
N GLY A 40 -8.78 -26.64 -6.43
CA GLY A 40 -7.32 -26.79 -6.52
C GLY A 40 -6.80 -28.18 -6.94
N ALA A 41 -7.58 -29.25 -6.80
CA ALA A 41 -7.23 -30.61 -7.22
C ALA A 41 -7.75 -30.95 -8.63
N ASN A 42 -7.18 -31.95 -9.31
CA ASN A 42 -7.70 -32.44 -10.60
C ASN A 42 -9.14 -32.93 -10.44
N ALA A 43 -10.03 -32.48 -11.33
CA ALA A 43 -11.42 -32.92 -11.33
C ALA A 43 -11.51 -34.40 -11.73
N ASP A 44 -12.36 -35.16 -11.04
CA ASP A 44 -12.69 -36.52 -11.47
C ASP A 44 -13.71 -36.45 -12.62
N LEU A 45 -13.25 -36.82 -13.82
CA LEU A 45 -14.06 -36.83 -15.04
C LEU A 45 -14.49 -38.24 -15.45
N SER A 46 -14.35 -39.25 -14.59
CA SER A 46 -14.66 -40.66 -14.92
C SER A 46 -16.11 -40.90 -15.33
N ASN A 47 -17.03 -40.05 -14.87
CA ASN A 47 -18.47 -40.14 -15.15
C ASN A 47 -18.90 -39.29 -16.36
N ILE A 48 -17.97 -38.62 -17.05
CA ILE A 48 -18.27 -37.84 -18.24
C ILE A 48 -18.16 -38.75 -19.46
N GLU A 49 -19.29 -38.98 -20.13
CA GLU A 49 -19.35 -39.82 -21.34
C GLU A 49 -19.14 -39.01 -22.62
N ARG A 50 -19.47 -37.70 -22.59
CA ARG A 50 -19.42 -36.84 -23.78
C ARG A 50 -19.08 -35.40 -23.43
N ILE A 51 -18.16 -34.81 -24.18
CA ILE A 51 -17.77 -33.39 -24.08
C ILE A 51 -18.01 -32.73 -25.43
N ASN A 52 -18.81 -31.66 -25.46
CA ASN A 52 -19.11 -30.91 -26.67
C ASN A 52 -18.57 -29.48 -26.54
N ALA A 53 -17.75 -29.06 -27.48
CA ALA A 53 -17.34 -27.67 -27.65
C ALA A 53 -18.29 -27.01 -28.64
N VAL A 54 -18.97 -25.93 -28.21
CA VAL A 54 -19.78 -25.09 -29.08
C VAL A 54 -19.10 -23.72 -29.16
N TYR A 55 -18.48 -23.44 -30.29
CA TYR A 55 -17.83 -22.16 -30.55
C TYR A 55 -18.73 -21.27 -31.41
N LYS A 56 -19.13 -20.13 -30.86
CA LYS A 56 -19.85 -19.09 -31.57
C LYS A 56 -18.86 -18.05 -32.09
N ARG A 57 -18.75 -17.96 -33.41
CA ARG A 57 -17.86 -17.02 -34.10
C ARG A 57 -18.30 -15.56 -33.96
N PRO A 58 -17.41 -14.59 -34.25
CA PRO A 58 -17.73 -13.16 -34.24
C PRO A 58 -18.93 -12.77 -35.13
N ASP A 59 -19.17 -13.50 -36.23
CA ASP A 59 -20.29 -13.30 -37.15
C ASP A 59 -21.58 -14.04 -36.75
N GLY A 60 -21.57 -14.70 -35.59
CA GLY A 60 -22.73 -15.36 -35.00
C GLY A 60 -22.97 -16.79 -35.46
N ILE A 61 -22.06 -17.40 -36.22
CA ILE A 61 -22.15 -18.81 -36.63
C ILE A 61 -21.64 -19.72 -35.50
N ASP A 62 -22.45 -20.72 -35.15
CA ASP A 62 -22.09 -21.75 -34.16
C ASP A 62 -21.42 -22.95 -34.83
N ILE A 63 -20.30 -23.40 -34.26
CA ILE A 63 -19.54 -24.57 -34.68
C ILE A 63 -19.50 -25.54 -33.50
N SER A 64 -19.84 -26.80 -33.73
CA SER A 64 -19.89 -27.82 -32.67
C SER A 64 -18.88 -28.93 -32.94
N SER A 65 -18.02 -29.20 -31.97
CA SER A 65 -16.96 -30.19 -32.04
C SER A 65 -17.01 -31.15 -30.85
N LEU A 66 -16.96 -32.45 -31.13
CA LEU A 66 -16.93 -33.48 -30.09
C LEU A 66 -15.49 -33.66 -29.60
N LEU A 67 -15.27 -33.52 -28.29
CA LEU A 67 -13.95 -33.62 -27.67
C LEU A 67 -13.80 -34.91 -26.85
N THR A 68 -12.58 -35.42 -26.80
CA THR A 68 -12.20 -36.57 -25.96
C THR A 68 -11.33 -36.12 -24.79
N ASN A 69 -11.54 -36.74 -23.64
CA ASN A 69 -10.68 -36.59 -22.47
C ASN A 69 -9.70 -37.77 -22.41
N VAL A 70 -8.40 -37.47 -22.27
CA VAL A 70 -7.36 -38.46 -21.99
C VAL A 70 -6.57 -37.97 -20.78
N ASP A 71 -6.51 -38.76 -19.72
CA ASP A 71 -5.74 -38.47 -18.49
C ASP A 71 -6.03 -37.07 -17.87
N ASN A 72 -7.31 -36.66 -17.85
CA ASN A 72 -7.79 -35.36 -17.35
C ASN A 72 -7.38 -34.15 -18.21
N ILE A 73 -7.00 -34.40 -19.47
CA ILE A 73 -6.66 -33.40 -20.47
C ILE A 73 -7.70 -33.45 -21.60
N ILE A 74 -8.29 -32.30 -21.91
CA ILE A 74 -9.24 -32.15 -23.03
C ILE A 74 -8.57 -31.31 -24.10
N MET A 75 -8.45 -31.85 -25.30
CA MET A 75 -7.80 -31.18 -26.43
C MET A 75 -8.86 -30.70 -27.43
N TYR A 76 -8.79 -29.43 -27.80
CA TYR A 76 -9.59 -28.85 -28.87
C TYR A 76 -8.66 -28.28 -29.96
N GLU A 77 -8.58 -28.98 -31.09
CA GLU A 77 -7.90 -28.48 -32.29
C GLU A 77 -8.84 -27.54 -33.04
N LEU A 78 -8.43 -26.27 -33.17
CA LEU A 78 -9.25 -25.22 -33.78
C LEU A 78 -9.06 -25.26 -35.30
N GLY A 79 -10.14 -25.55 -36.03
CA GLY A 79 -10.13 -25.74 -37.47
C GLY A 79 -10.30 -24.45 -38.29
N ALA A 80 -10.26 -24.61 -39.61
CA ALA A 80 -10.44 -23.51 -40.55
C ALA A 80 -11.83 -22.85 -40.44
N GLU A 81 -12.85 -23.59 -39.99
CA GLU A 81 -14.20 -23.05 -39.79
C GLU A 81 -14.25 -22.11 -38.59
N GLU A 82 -13.66 -22.49 -37.45
CA GLU A 82 -13.54 -21.66 -36.26
C GLU A 82 -12.77 -20.37 -36.55
N MET A 83 -11.71 -20.51 -37.35
CA MET A 83 -10.83 -19.42 -37.73
C MET A 83 -11.31 -18.58 -38.91
N ALA A 84 -12.49 -18.81 -39.50
CA ALA A 84 -12.80 -18.14 -40.77
C ALA A 84 -13.02 -16.62 -40.66
N VAL A 85 -13.35 -16.10 -39.47
CA VAL A 85 -13.55 -14.66 -39.20
C VAL A 85 -12.69 -14.24 -38.01
N PRO A 86 -11.81 -13.22 -38.15
CA PRO A 86 -11.01 -12.73 -37.04
C PRO A 86 -11.88 -11.96 -36.04
N GLY A 87 -11.48 -11.95 -34.77
CA GLY A 87 -12.22 -11.32 -33.67
C GLY A 87 -12.47 -12.27 -32.50
N PHE A 88 -13.28 -11.81 -31.54
CA PHE A 88 -13.68 -12.60 -30.39
C PHE A 88 -14.87 -13.50 -30.72
N GLY A 89 -14.73 -14.79 -30.46
CA GLY A 89 -15.85 -15.72 -30.39
C GLY A 89 -16.03 -16.30 -28.98
N ASP A 90 -17.22 -16.82 -28.72
CA ASP A 90 -17.60 -17.42 -27.44
C ASP A 90 -17.50 -18.95 -27.53
N LEU A 91 -16.66 -19.58 -26.72
CA LEU A 91 -16.59 -21.03 -26.59
C LEU A 91 -17.38 -21.49 -25.36
N GLU A 92 -18.28 -22.44 -25.58
CA GLU A 92 -19.02 -23.16 -24.55
C GLU A 92 -18.59 -24.63 -24.53
N LEU A 93 -17.95 -25.09 -23.45
CA LEU A 93 -17.67 -26.50 -23.19
C LEU A 93 -18.80 -27.11 -22.38
N GLN A 94 -19.44 -28.14 -22.92
CA GLN A 94 -20.60 -28.80 -22.33
C GLN A 94 -20.24 -30.24 -21.96
N PHE A 95 -20.46 -30.61 -20.71
CA PHE A 95 -20.14 -31.94 -20.17
C PHE A 95 -21.41 -32.74 -19.94
N TYR A 96 -21.44 -34.00 -20.37
CA TYR A 96 -22.61 -34.88 -20.31
C TYR A 96 -22.31 -36.23 -19.67
N ALA A 97 -23.28 -36.75 -18.92
CA ALA A 97 -23.38 -38.16 -18.53
C ALA A 97 -24.68 -38.74 -19.11
N GLY A 98 -24.59 -39.67 -20.05
CA GLY A 98 -25.73 -40.07 -20.89
C GLY A 98 -26.33 -38.89 -21.66
N GLU A 99 -27.65 -38.73 -21.59
CA GLU A 99 -28.37 -37.61 -22.22
C GLU A 99 -28.42 -36.35 -21.33
N GLN A 100 -28.00 -36.42 -20.07
CA GLN A 100 -28.08 -35.31 -19.12
C GLN A 100 -26.84 -34.42 -19.21
N ARG A 101 -27.06 -33.10 -19.43
CA ARG A 101 -26.00 -32.09 -19.32
C ARG A 101 -25.69 -31.83 -17.84
N LEU A 102 -24.44 -32.02 -17.44
CA LEU A 102 -24.00 -31.87 -16.05
C LEU A 102 -23.52 -30.44 -15.76
N THR A 103 -22.70 -29.87 -16.64
CA THR A 103 -22.17 -28.51 -16.48
C THR A 103 -21.78 -27.90 -17.81
N THR A 104 -21.60 -26.59 -17.79
CA THR A 104 -21.18 -25.76 -18.92
C THR A 104 -20.09 -24.80 -18.46
N LEU A 105 -18.97 -24.76 -19.18
CA LEU A 105 -17.92 -23.75 -19.01
C LEU A 105 -17.93 -22.80 -20.21
N LYS A 106 -17.75 -21.50 -19.96
CA LYS A 106 -17.73 -20.48 -21.00
C LYS A 106 -16.42 -19.70 -20.94
N LEU A 107 -15.81 -19.50 -22.10
CA LEU A 107 -14.65 -18.63 -22.26
C LEU A 107 -14.69 -17.94 -23.63
N LYS A 108 -13.99 -16.81 -23.77
CA LYS A 108 -13.78 -16.17 -25.06
C LYS A 108 -12.51 -16.72 -25.71
N ILE A 109 -12.48 -16.76 -27.04
CA ILE A 109 -11.27 -17.03 -27.85
C ILE A 109 -11.12 -15.89 -28.84
N TYR A 110 -9.89 -15.40 -29.02
CA TYR A 110 -9.58 -14.36 -30.01
C TYR A 110 -8.78 -14.90 -31.18
N PHE A 111 -9.22 -14.64 -32.42
CA PHE A 111 -8.45 -14.90 -33.64
C PHE A 111 -7.98 -13.60 -34.28
N ARG A 112 -6.66 -13.45 -34.47
CA ARG A 112 -6.09 -12.33 -35.25
C ARG A 112 -6.00 -12.69 -36.73
N GLU A 113 -6.09 -11.66 -37.58
CA GLU A 113 -5.94 -11.82 -39.03
C GLU A 113 -4.54 -12.32 -39.41
N SER A 114 -4.48 -13.27 -40.35
CA SER A 114 -3.22 -13.77 -40.92
C SER A 114 -2.71 -12.79 -41.99
N LEU A 115 -1.44 -12.37 -41.90
CA LEU A 115 -0.84 -11.39 -42.82
C LEU A 115 -0.51 -11.95 -44.23
N GLY A 116 -0.86 -13.21 -44.50
CA GLY A 116 -0.76 -13.85 -45.82
C GLY A 116 0.65 -14.34 -46.24
N PRO A 117 0.73 -15.18 -47.29
CA PRO A 117 1.96 -15.88 -47.71
C PRO A 117 3.07 -14.99 -48.29
N HIS A 118 2.83 -13.67 -48.44
CA HIS A 118 3.85 -12.73 -48.90
C HIS A 118 4.92 -12.39 -47.85
N PHE A 119 4.72 -12.77 -46.59
CA PHE A 119 5.72 -12.63 -45.53
C PHE A 119 6.44 -13.94 -45.18
N GLU A 120 5.97 -15.09 -45.70
CA GLU A 120 6.42 -16.41 -45.26
C GLU A 120 7.61 -16.99 -46.06
N ASN A 121 7.90 -16.45 -47.26
CA ASN A 121 8.96 -16.96 -48.15
C ASN A 121 10.05 -15.94 -48.51
N GLY A 122 10.09 -14.78 -47.85
CA GLY A 122 11.14 -13.78 -48.03
C GLY A 122 12.38 -14.16 -47.22
N SER A 123 13.53 -14.25 -47.87
CA SER A 123 14.85 -14.59 -47.29
C SER A 123 15.41 -13.49 -46.38
N GLY A 124 14.71 -13.21 -45.29
CA GLY A 124 15.10 -12.30 -44.23
C GLY A 124 14.36 -12.65 -42.95
N TYR A 125 14.93 -13.57 -42.17
CA TYR A 125 14.46 -13.86 -40.80
C TYR A 125 14.56 -12.58 -39.96
N PRO A 126 13.45 -11.94 -39.55
CA PRO A 126 13.50 -10.76 -38.70
C PRO A 126 13.44 -11.18 -37.22
N MET A 127 14.17 -10.46 -36.37
CA MET A 127 14.36 -10.72 -34.94
C MET A 127 13.09 -11.01 -34.11
N LEU A 128 11.89 -10.68 -34.61
CA LEU A 128 10.62 -10.95 -33.96
C LEU A 128 10.39 -12.44 -33.70
N GLN A 129 10.71 -13.32 -34.66
CA GLN A 129 10.49 -14.76 -34.50
C GLN A 129 11.49 -15.39 -33.52
N LYS A 130 12.70 -14.80 -33.41
CA LYS A 130 13.71 -15.19 -32.41
C LYS A 130 13.33 -14.70 -31.00
N LEU A 131 12.75 -13.51 -30.90
CA LEU A 131 12.19 -12.99 -29.65
C LEU A 131 11.00 -13.83 -29.17
N PHE A 132 10.14 -14.32 -30.07
CA PHE A 132 9.05 -15.22 -29.69
C PHE A 132 9.52 -16.61 -29.24
N LEU A 133 10.61 -17.13 -29.80
CA LEU A 133 11.27 -18.35 -29.31
C LEU A 133 11.91 -18.14 -27.94
N GLU A 134 12.60 -17.01 -27.72
CA GLU A 134 13.22 -16.67 -26.43
C GLU A 134 12.17 -16.39 -25.33
N VAL A 135 11.02 -15.79 -25.68
CA VAL A 135 9.87 -15.60 -24.77
C VAL A 135 9.16 -16.92 -24.47
N ALA A 136 9.06 -17.84 -25.44
CA ALA A 136 8.50 -19.16 -25.21
C ALA A 136 9.37 -20.00 -24.27
N GLU A 137 10.71 -20.00 -24.46
CA GLU A 137 11.66 -20.68 -23.56
C GLU A 137 11.71 -20.03 -22.16
N ALA A 138 11.55 -18.70 -22.07
CA ALA A 138 11.42 -17.99 -20.80
C ALA A 138 10.08 -18.30 -20.08
N SER A 139 8.99 -18.49 -20.83
CA SER A 139 7.69 -18.87 -20.27
C SER A 139 7.69 -20.33 -19.78
N GLU A 140 8.41 -21.21 -20.47
CA GLU A 140 8.59 -22.61 -20.09
C GLU A 140 9.42 -22.72 -18.79
N THR A 141 10.50 -21.95 -18.67
CA THR A 141 11.31 -21.89 -17.43
C THR A 141 10.59 -21.23 -16.24
N VAL A 142 9.71 -20.25 -16.47
CA VAL A 142 8.87 -19.66 -15.40
C VAL A 142 7.78 -20.65 -14.96
N THR A 143 7.24 -21.44 -15.90
CA THR A 143 6.26 -22.50 -15.62
C THR A 143 6.91 -23.67 -14.88
N ASP A 144 8.14 -24.06 -15.24
CA ASP A 144 8.93 -25.07 -14.52
C ASP A 144 9.35 -24.59 -13.12
N ALA A 145 9.72 -23.32 -12.95
CA ALA A 145 10.00 -22.75 -11.63
C ALA A 145 8.74 -22.66 -10.76
N GLY A 146 7.58 -22.34 -11.36
CA GLY A 146 6.28 -22.37 -10.71
C GLY A 146 5.84 -23.78 -10.32
N ASN A 147 6.06 -24.76 -11.19
CA ASN A 147 5.78 -26.17 -10.93
C ASN A 147 6.71 -26.74 -9.85
N PHE A 148 8.00 -26.38 -9.86
CA PHE A 148 8.95 -26.74 -8.81
C PHE A 148 8.60 -26.07 -7.47
N ALA A 149 8.15 -24.80 -7.47
CA ALA A 149 7.69 -24.12 -6.27
C ALA A 149 6.40 -24.75 -5.71
N MET A 150 5.47 -25.18 -6.57
CA MET A 150 4.27 -25.92 -6.16
C MET A 150 4.59 -27.33 -5.65
N GLU A 151 5.55 -28.04 -6.26
CA GLU A 151 6.05 -29.33 -5.78
C GLU A 151 6.74 -29.19 -4.41
N LYS A 152 7.57 -28.16 -4.23
CA LYS A 152 8.20 -27.86 -2.92
C LYS A 152 7.20 -27.40 -1.88
N ALA A 153 6.15 -26.69 -2.26
CA ALA A 153 5.06 -26.32 -1.35
C ALA A 153 4.24 -27.55 -0.93
N ALA A 154 4.01 -28.51 -1.83
CA ALA A 154 3.34 -29.77 -1.52
C ALA A 154 4.21 -30.68 -0.62
N GLU A 155 5.52 -30.75 -0.87
CA GLU A 155 6.49 -31.42 0.02
C GLU A 155 6.56 -30.75 1.40
N ALA A 156 6.52 -29.42 1.46
CA ALA A 156 6.51 -28.67 2.72
C ALA A 156 5.22 -28.87 3.52
N GLU A 157 4.06 -28.99 2.85
CA GLU A 157 2.78 -29.29 3.52
C GLU A 157 2.75 -30.74 4.01
N GLN A 158 3.30 -31.70 3.28
CA GLN A 158 3.51 -33.07 3.78
C GLN A 158 4.48 -33.12 4.97
N ALA A 159 5.58 -32.37 4.93
CA ALA A 159 6.54 -32.28 6.03
C ALA A 159 5.92 -31.63 7.29
N LYS A 160 5.01 -30.66 7.11
CA LYS A 160 4.23 -30.03 8.18
C LYS A 160 3.23 -30.99 8.80
N VAL A 161 2.55 -31.84 8.01
CA VAL A 161 1.64 -32.88 8.53
C VAL A 161 2.41 -33.92 9.37
N VAL A 162 3.58 -34.36 8.90
CA VAL A 162 4.46 -35.27 9.66
C VAL A 162 5.04 -34.61 10.93
N ALA A 163 5.36 -33.31 10.88
CA ALA A 163 5.82 -32.55 12.04
C ALA A 163 4.71 -32.30 13.08
N LEU A 164 3.45 -32.15 12.64
CA LEU A 164 2.27 -32.05 13.50
C LEU A 164 1.95 -33.39 14.19
N GLU A 165 2.08 -34.51 13.49
CA GLU A 165 1.94 -35.86 14.08
C GLU A 165 3.05 -36.16 15.11
N ALA A 166 4.28 -35.70 14.86
CA ALA A 166 5.38 -35.79 15.83
C ALA A 166 5.17 -34.87 17.06
N ALA A 167 4.60 -33.68 16.87
CA ALA A 167 4.32 -32.73 17.95
C ALA A 167 3.17 -33.18 18.86
N ASP A 168 2.15 -33.86 18.33
CA ASP A 168 1.06 -34.41 19.14
C ASP A 168 1.49 -35.61 20.00
N SER A 169 2.56 -36.32 19.61
CA SER A 169 3.15 -37.41 20.42
C SER A 169 3.97 -36.94 21.64
N ALA A 170 4.12 -35.63 21.84
CA ALA A 170 4.95 -35.03 22.91
C ALA A 170 4.16 -34.32 24.04
N LYS A 171 2.81 -34.35 24.02
CA LYS A 171 1.97 -33.71 25.05
C LYS A 171 1.95 -34.53 26.35
N SER A 172 2.31 -33.88 27.46
CA SER A 172 2.32 -34.43 28.83
C SER A 172 0.93 -34.35 29.46
N ASN A 173 0.36 -35.48 29.89
CA ASN A 173 -0.89 -35.56 30.66
C ASN A 173 -0.61 -35.96 32.13
N PRO A 174 -0.55 -35.01 33.08
CA PRO A 174 -0.22 -35.32 34.47
C PRO A 174 -1.36 -36.04 35.20
N LEU A 175 -1.03 -37.12 35.89
CA LEU A 175 -1.89 -37.92 36.75
C LEU A 175 -1.44 -37.80 38.22
N MET A 176 -2.34 -38.16 39.14
CA MET A 176 -2.07 -38.12 40.57
C MET A 176 -0.86 -39.01 40.94
N PRO A 177 -0.01 -38.61 41.90
CA PRO A 177 1.09 -39.44 42.38
C PRO A 177 0.62 -40.77 42.98
N VAL A 178 1.40 -41.82 42.81
CA VAL A 178 1.18 -43.15 43.39
C VAL A 178 2.26 -43.49 44.42
N ALA A 179 2.01 -44.51 45.24
CA ALA A 179 2.93 -44.84 46.33
C ALA A 179 4.30 -45.32 45.84
N ASN A 180 4.35 -46.15 44.78
CA ASN A 180 5.58 -46.69 44.19
C ASN A 180 5.33 -47.20 42.75
N PHE A 181 6.39 -47.54 42.01
CA PHE A 181 6.27 -47.89 40.58
C PHE A 181 5.34 -49.10 40.32
N ALA A 182 5.37 -50.11 41.19
CA ALA A 182 4.54 -51.31 41.03
C ALA A 182 3.03 -51.02 41.11
N THR A 183 2.64 -49.93 41.78
CA THR A 183 1.23 -49.52 41.90
C THR A 183 0.69 -48.75 40.71
N ILE A 184 1.54 -48.27 39.79
CA ILE A 184 1.11 -47.48 38.62
C ILE A 184 0.12 -48.28 37.76
N ALA A 185 0.45 -49.52 37.41
CA ALA A 185 -0.38 -50.34 36.53
C ALA A 185 -1.73 -50.73 37.14
N THR A 186 -1.83 -50.78 38.48
CA THR A 186 -3.09 -51.06 39.17
C THR A 186 -3.95 -49.81 39.35
N THR A 187 -3.34 -48.65 39.54
CA THR A 187 -4.06 -47.37 39.68
C THR A 187 -4.49 -46.81 38.32
N TYR A 188 -3.69 -47.07 37.28
CA TYR A 188 -3.94 -46.66 35.90
C TYR A 188 -3.90 -47.89 34.97
N PRO A 189 -4.95 -48.72 34.95
CA PRO A 189 -4.97 -49.99 34.21
C PRO A 189 -5.13 -49.81 32.69
N THR A 190 -5.56 -48.64 32.23
CA THR A 190 -5.72 -48.28 30.80
C THR A 190 -5.07 -46.94 30.49
N PRO A 191 -3.74 -46.83 30.57
CA PRO A 191 -3.04 -45.56 30.38
C PRO A 191 -2.99 -45.17 28.90
N ALA A 192 -3.06 -43.86 28.61
CA ALA A 192 -2.91 -43.29 27.28
C ALA A 192 -1.46 -42.87 27.03
N THR A 193 -1.01 -42.91 25.77
CA THR A 193 0.30 -42.40 25.37
C THR A 193 0.41 -40.92 25.76
N GLY A 194 1.40 -40.57 26.58
CA GLY A 194 1.61 -39.21 27.10
C GLY A 194 1.24 -39.00 28.58
N ASP A 195 0.56 -39.96 29.23
CA ASP A 195 0.23 -39.89 30.65
C ASP A 195 1.48 -39.95 31.55
N GLU A 196 1.52 -39.15 32.63
CA GLU A 196 2.63 -39.04 33.60
C GLU A 196 2.17 -39.21 35.04
N THR A 197 2.90 -39.96 35.87
CA THR A 197 2.66 -40.01 37.33
C THR A 197 3.96 -40.07 38.12
N GLN A 198 3.95 -39.53 39.34
CA GLN A 198 5.08 -39.55 40.27
C GLN A 198 4.93 -40.65 41.31
N THR A 199 6.01 -41.34 41.65
CA THR A 199 6.11 -42.26 42.79
C THR A 199 6.56 -41.51 44.03
N LEU A 200 5.78 -41.62 45.11
CA LEU A 200 6.01 -40.86 46.35
C LEU A 200 7.14 -41.43 47.21
N ASP A 201 7.50 -42.70 47.03
CA ASP A 201 8.54 -43.38 47.82
C ASP A 201 9.96 -43.00 47.41
N ASP A 202 10.22 -42.80 46.11
CA ASP A 202 11.52 -42.44 45.57
C ASP A 202 11.51 -41.13 44.76
N GLY A 203 10.37 -40.46 44.65
CA GLY A 203 10.24 -39.17 44.00
C GLY A 203 10.31 -39.22 42.47
N LYS A 204 10.37 -40.41 41.85
CA LYS A 204 10.54 -40.57 40.39
C LYS A 204 9.24 -40.32 39.62
N VAL A 205 9.35 -39.83 38.40
CA VAL A 205 8.24 -39.57 37.47
C VAL A 205 8.38 -40.49 36.28
N TYR A 206 7.27 -41.15 35.92
CA TYR A 206 7.18 -42.09 34.81
C TYR A 206 6.15 -41.62 33.80
N ARG A 207 6.40 -41.84 32.51
CA ARG A 207 5.50 -41.51 31.39
C ARG A 207 5.14 -42.76 30.58
N TYR A 208 3.88 -42.91 30.22
CA TYR A 208 3.43 -44.02 29.38
C TYR A 208 3.69 -43.72 27.89
N LEU A 209 4.59 -44.47 27.28
CA LEU A 209 4.98 -44.35 25.87
C LEU A 209 5.13 -45.75 25.26
N ASN A 210 4.70 -45.91 24.01
CA ASN A 210 4.86 -47.16 23.23
C ASN A 210 4.41 -48.43 23.98
N GLY A 211 3.32 -48.33 24.75
CA GLY A 211 2.75 -49.46 25.48
C GLY A 211 3.41 -49.78 26.84
N SER A 212 4.27 -48.91 27.37
CA SER A 212 4.93 -49.13 28.67
C SER A 212 5.22 -47.84 29.45
N TRP A 213 5.23 -47.93 30.78
CA TRP A 213 5.64 -46.83 31.66
C TRP A 213 7.15 -46.73 31.72
N THR A 214 7.69 -45.59 31.28
CA THR A 214 9.13 -45.32 31.19
C THR A 214 9.53 -44.22 32.17
N TYR A 215 10.63 -44.40 32.91
CA TYR A 215 11.17 -43.37 33.79
C TYR A 215 11.67 -42.17 32.98
N ILE A 216 11.34 -40.95 33.41
CA ILE A 216 11.72 -39.74 32.69
C ILE A 216 12.45 -38.69 33.54
N ARG A 217 12.18 -38.58 34.85
CA ARG A 217 12.88 -37.65 35.78
C ARG A 217 12.62 -38.00 37.24
N GLU A 218 13.42 -37.47 38.17
CA GLU A 218 13.21 -37.56 39.62
C GLU A 218 13.01 -36.16 40.21
N LEU A 219 12.06 -36.02 41.13
CA LEU A 219 11.80 -34.80 41.89
C LEU A 219 12.10 -35.08 43.37
N THR A 220 13.10 -34.38 43.92
CA THR A 220 13.57 -34.59 45.30
C THR A 220 12.50 -34.21 46.34
N PRO A 221 12.26 -34.98 47.42
CA PRO A 221 11.21 -34.68 48.39
C PRO A 221 11.53 -33.45 49.27
N GLY A 222 10.67 -32.42 49.23
CA GLY A 222 10.73 -31.21 50.06
C GLY A 222 9.56 -31.07 51.05
N PRO A 223 9.58 -30.07 51.96
CA PRO A 223 9.09 -30.03 53.35
C PRO A 223 7.56 -30.10 53.61
N VAL A 224 6.80 -30.81 52.78
CA VAL A 224 5.32 -30.85 52.83
C VAL A 224 4.79 -31.72 53.97
N ALA A 225 5.54 -32.73 54.42
CA ALA A 225 5.11 -33.62 55.52
C ALA A 225 5.10 -32.94 56.90
N ALA A 226 5.81 -31.82 57.08
CA ALA A 226 5.85 -31.09 58.36
C ALA A 226 4.69 -30.09 58.52
N LEU A 227 4.07 -29.65 57.42
CA LEU A 227 3.10 -28.55 57.42
C LEU A 227 1.66 -29.00 57.73
N THR A 228 1.33 -30.27 57.49
CA THR A 228 -0.02 -30.82 57.69
C THR A 228 -0.47 -30.84 59.16
N GLN A 229 0.47 -30.78 60.13
CA GLN A 229 0.15 -30.81 61.56
C GLN A 229 -0.17 -29.42 62.16
N GLN A 230 0.17 -28.32 61.47
CA GLN A 230 -0.01 -26.95 61.99
C GLN A 230 -1.30 -26.25 61.54
N LEU A 231 -1.99 -26.76 60.51
CA LEU A 231 -3.15 -26.09 59.89
C LEU A 231 -4.52 -26.49 60.48
N ALA A 232 -4.59 -27.40 61.44
CA ALA A 232 -5.85 -27.88 62.01
C ALA A 232 -6.52 -26.91 63.03
N GLY A 233 -5.91 -25.76 63.32
CA GLY A 233 -6.42 -24.81 64.31
C GLY A 233 -6.45 -23.38 63.79
N LYS A 234 -7.67 -22.87 63.57
CA LYS A 234 -8.07 -21.46 63.37
C LYS A 234 -8.24 -21.00 61.92
N ALA A 235 -9.51 -20.90 61.50
CA ALA A 235 -10.01 -19.75 60.75
C ALA A 235 -11.56 -19.77 60.74
N ASP A 236 -12.18 -18.99 61.63
CA ASP A 236 -13.48 -18.38 61.33
C ASP A 236 -13.18 -17.14 60.48
N ILE A 237 -13.63 -17.10 59.22
CA ILE A 237 -13.57 -15.91 58.36
C ILE A 237 -14.94 -15.73 57.67
N ASP A 238 -15.39 -14.48 57.71
CA ASP A 238 -16.55 -13.87 57.06
C ASP A 238 -16.84 -14.42 55.64
N PRO A 239 -18.08 -14.84 55.31
CA PRO A 239 -18.43 -15.43 54.03
C PRO A 239 -18.31 -14.49 52.82
N ASP A 240 -18.24 -13.17 53.04
CA ASP A 240 -18.15 -12.19 51.95
C ASP A 240 -16.70 -11.85 51.55
N PHE A 241 -15.70 -12.36 52.27
CA PHE A 241 -14.28 -12.13 52.00
C PHE A 241 -13.47 -13.41 52.14
N ALA A 242 -13.08 -14.00 51.00
CA ALA A 242 -12.12 -15.10 50.97
C ALA A 242 -10.72 -14.56 50.63
N THR A 243 -9.74 -14.85 51.49
CA THR A 243 -8.31 -14.59 51.22
C THR A 243 -7.59 -15.89 50.89
N GLY A 244 -6.67 -15.84 49.94
CA GLY A 244 -5.82 -16.97 49.56
C GLY A 244 -4.45 -16.47 49.14
N GLY A 245 -3.40 -17.08 49.70
CA GLY A 245 -2.00 -16.79 49.39
C GLY A 245 -1.53 -17.60 48.18
N TYR A 246 -0.67 -17.00 47.35
CA TYR A 246 0.05 -17.67 46.27
C TYR A 246 1.53 -17.32 46.40
N GLU A 247 2.41 -18.32 46.48
CA GLU A 247 3.87 -18.14 46.42
C GLU A 247 4.33 -18.26 44.96
N LEU A 248 5.05 -17.26 44.47
CA LEU A 248 5.70 -17.32 43.17
C LEU A 248 7.01 -18.13 43.34
N PRO A 249 7.24 -19.19 42.54
CA PRO A 249 8.44 -20.00 42.67
C PRO A 249 9.72 -19.16 42.48
N GLY A 250 10.54 -19.05 43.53
CA GLY A 250 11.82 -18.34 43.50
C GLY A 250 11.82 -16.92 44.08
N GLU A 251 10.70 -16.42 44.62
CA GLU A 251 10.64 -15.13 45.31
C GLU A 251 9.90 -15.23 46.67
N ASP A 252 10.42 -14.54 47.70
CA ASP A 252 9.76 -14.42 49.01
C ASP A 252 8.65 -13.35 48.96
N THR A 253 7.56 -13.64 48.25
CA THR A 253 6.41 -12.73 48.09
C THR A 253 5.10 -13.33 48.61
N LYS A 254 4.27 -12.50 49.25
CA LYS A 254 2.94 -12.89 49.78
C LYS A 254 1.83 -12.11 49.07
N LEU A 255 1.16 -12.77 48.15
CA LEU A 255 0.01 -12.21 47.43
C LEU A 255 -1.28 -12.37 48.24
N TYR A 256 -2.05 -11.29 48.44
CA TYR A 256 -3.38 -11.36 49.04
C TYR A 256 -4.47 -11.16 47.99
N ARG A 257 -5.28 -12.19 47.74
CA ARG A 257 -6.45 -12.10 46.86
C ARG A 257 -7.69 -11.68 47.64
N VAL A 258 -8.47 -10.74 47.11
CA VAL A 258 -9.82 -10.44 47.64
C VAL A 258 -10.84 -10.67 46.55
N LYS A 259 -11.79 -11.56 46.81
CA LYS A 259 -12.98 -11.73 45.97
C LYS A 259 -14.11 -10.89 46.53
N SER A 260 -14.69 -10.03 45.71
CA SER A 260 -15.95 -9.33 46.03
C SER A 260 -16.96 -9.63 44.94
N LYS A 261 -18.15 -10.12 45.32
CA LYS A 261 -19.25 -10.40 44.38
C LYS A 261 -18.88 -11.28 43.17
N GLY A 262 -18.03 -12.29 43.39
CA GLY A 262 -17.62 -13.23 42.33
C GLY A 262 -16.58 -12.67 41.34
N ILE A 263 -16.18 -11.40 41.50
CA ILE A 263 -15.11 -10.77 40.74
C ILE A 263 -13.84 -10.85 41.59
N THR A 264 -12.78 -11.43 41.02
CA THR A 264 -11.46 -11.43 41.65
C THR A 264 -10.88 -10.03 41.49
N HIS A 265 -10.66 -9.33 42.60
CA HIS A 265 -9.91 -8.09 42.62
C HIS A 265 -8.47 -8.40 43.02
N THR A 266 -7.50 -7.93 42.22
CA THR A 266 -6.09 -7.95 42.63
C THR A 266 -5.93 -6.90 43.74
N VAL A 267 -5.74 -7.35 44.98
CA VAL A 267 -5.52 -6.44 46.11
C VAL A 267 -4.03 -6.23 46.31
N MET A 268 -3.70 -4.95 46.42
CA MET A 268 -2.46 -4.32 46.83
C MET A 268 -1.45 -5.26 47.51
N GLU A 269 -0.35 -5.50 46.81
CA GLU A 269 0.89 -6.05 47.38
C GLU A 269 1.71 -4.89 47.96
N ILE A 270 2.15 -5.01 49.22
CA ILE A 270 3.21 -4.19 49.81
C ILE A 270 4.26 -5.16 50.31
N VAL A 271 5.34 -5.30 49.54
CA VAL A 271 6.49 -6.12 49.92
C VAL A 271 7.58 -5.21 50.44
N SER A 272 8.19 -5.60 51.56
CA SER A 272 9.54 -5.18 51.93
C SER A 272 10.37 -6.46 51.97
N PRO A 273 11.34 -6.66 51.07
CA PRO A 273 12.27 -7.78 51.19
C PRO A 273 13.11 -7.62 52.47
N GLU A 274 13.64 -8.74 52.98
CA GLU A 274 14.76 -8.67 53.93
C GLU A 274 15.92 -7.91 53.27
N PRO A 275 16.70 -7.14 54.06
CA PRO A 275 17.73 -6.27 53.54
C PRO A 275 18.68 -7.04 52.62
N ASN A 276 18.86 -6.54 51.40
CA ASN A 276 19.97 -6.98 50.56
C ASN A 276 21.31 -6.61 51.22
N GLU A 277 22.43 -7.10 50.68
CA GLU A 277 23.79 -6.89 51.20
C GLU A 277 24.18 -5.40 51.44
N ASN A 278 23.35 -4.45 50.99
CA ASN A 278 23.52 -3.00 51.11
C ASN A 278 22.46 -2.29 51.98
N ASN A 279 21.69 -3.01 52.82
CA ASN A 279 20.71 -2.43 53.78
C ASN A 279 19.58 -1.56 53.17
N GLY A 280 19.25 -1.73 51.89
CA GLY A 280 18.15 -1.00 51.26
C GLY A 280 16.84 -1.78 51.27
N ASN A 281 15.80 -1.30 51.96
CA ASN A 281 14.46 -1.87 51.90
C ASN A 281 13.71 -1.29 50.69
N GLU A 282 13.39 -2.11 49.69
CA GLU A 282 12.55 -1.71 48.56
C GLU A 282 11.07 -1.84 48.94
N ALA A 283 10.31 -0.75 48.86
CA ALA A 283 8.86 -0.80 48.96
C ALA A 283 8.27 -0.73 47.55
N THR A 284 7.61 -1.82 47.15
CA THR A 284 7.01 -1.94 45.81
C THR A 284 5.51 -2.18 45.89
N ILE A 285 4.76 -1.43 45.08
CA ILE A 285 3.35 -1.67 44.78
C ILE A 285 3.29 -2.26 43.37
N ALA A 286 2.90 -3.53 43.27
CA ALA A 286 2.81 -4.24 42.00
C ALA A 286 1.35 -4.40 41.54
N LEU A 287 1.08 -4.08 40.27
CA LEU A 287 -0.13 -4.48 39.57
C LEU A 287 0.18 -5.73 38.76
N MET A 288 -0.43 -6.84 39.14
CA MET A 288 -0.27 -8.14 38.49
C MET A 288 -1.53 -8.54 37.74
N ARG A 289 -1.34 -9.04 36.51
CA ARG A 289 -2.37 -9.74 35.76
C ARG A 289 -1.99 -11.22 35.64
N GLU A 290 -2.88 -12.10 36.11
CA GLU A 290 -2.68 -13.55 36.02
C GLU A 290 -2.86 -14.03 34.57
N VAL A 291 -2.19 -15.14 34.25
CA VAL A 291 -2.09 -15.78 32.93
C VAL A 291 -3.37 -15.67 32.11
N ASP A 292 -3.26 -15.11 30.89
CA ASP A 292 -4.30 -15.20 29.87
C ASP A 292 -3.78 -15.90 28.60
N GLY A 293 -4.72 -16.32 27.76
CA GLY A 293 -4.45 -17.17 26.60
C GLY A 293 -3.58 -16.54 25.51
N GLU A 294 -3.29 -15.23 25.56
CA GLU A 294 -2.50 -14.55 24.52
C GLU A 294 -1.03 -14.33 24.95
N SER A 295 -0.73 -14.13 26.24
CA SER A 295 0.64 -13.85 26.71
C SER A 295 1.41 -15.08 27.23
N GLY A 296 0.71 -16.17 27.58
CA GLY A 296 1.33 -17.43 28.02
C GLY A 296 2.04 -17.37 29.40
N GLY A 297 1.90 -16.27 30.15
CA GLY A 297 2.50 -16.08 31.48
C GLY A 297 2.01 -14.81 32.18
N PRO A 298 2.29 -14.65 33.50
CA PRO A 298 1.88 -13.47 34.27
C PRO A 298 2.69 -12.22 33.90
N GLU A 299 2.05 -11.05 33.96
CA GLU A 299 2.62 -9.73 33.68
C GLU A 299 2.56 -8.82 34.92
N PHE A 300 3.62 -8.02 35.12
CA PHE A 300 3.78 -7.16 36.30
C PHE A 300 4.10 -5.71 35.91
N MET A 301 3.44 -4.77 36.59
CA MET A 301 3.80 -3.35 36.62
C MET A 301 4.10 -2.94 38.06
N ASP A 302 5.34 -2.56 38.31
CA ASP A 302 5.83 -2.22 39.65
C ASP A 302 6.01 -0.71 39.81
N ILE A 303 5.50 -0.15 40.90
CA ILE A 303 5.87 1.18 41.39
C ILE A 303 6.79 0.98 42.59
N TYR A 304 8.05 1.40 42.49
CA TYR A 304 9.11 1.09 43.46
C TYR A 304 9.89 2.35 43.84
N ASN A 305 10.52 2.37 45.01
CA ASN A 305 11.21 3.55 45.54
C ASN A 305 12.69 3.32 45.91
N ASN A 306 13.32 2.27 45.40
CA ASN A 306 14.71 1.91 45.70
C ASN A 306 15.61 1.99 44.46
N GLY A 307 16.93 2.15 44.65
CA GLY A 307 17.93 2.21 43.57
C GLY A 307 18.18 3.61 42.97
N TYR A 308 17.52 4.64 43.49
CA TYR A 308 17.75 6.04 43.11
C TYR A 308 18.71 6.74 44.08
N VAL A 309 19.43 7.77 43.60
CA VAL A 309 20.39 8.54 44.42
C VAL A 309 19.66 9.41 45.46
N ASP A 310 18.37 9.69 45.24
CA ASP A 310 17.49 10.47 46.12
C ASP A 310 16.29 9.62 46.56
N SER A 311 16.09 9.50 47.88
CA SER A 311 15.00 8.74 48.51
C SER A 311 13.60 9.34 48.29
N ARG A 312 13.49 10.47 47.58
CA ARG A 312 12.23 11.10 47.17
C ARG A 312 11.77 10.67 45.77
N GLN A 313 12.56 9.86 45.07
CA GLN A 313 12.24 9.38 43.74
C GLN A 313 11.52 8.03 43.81
N ALA A 314 10.45 7.90 43.03
CA ALA A 314 9.77 6.64 42.77
C ALA A 314 9.84 6.35 41.27
N GLY A 315 10.11 5.10 40.93
CA GLY A 315 10.18 4.60 39.57
C GLY A 315 8.97 3.75 39.21
N ILE A 316 8.71 3.64 37.90
CA ILE A 316 7.81 2.64 37.33
C ILE A 316 8.67 1.63 36.57
N ARG A 317 8.48 0.34 36.84
CA ARG A 317 9.14 -0.76 36.12
C ARG A 317 8.08 -1.66 35.50
N ILE A 318 8.28 -2.01 34.23
CA ILE A 318 7.46 -3.00 33.52
C ILE A 318 8.39 -4.17 33.23
N GLN A 319 7.99 -5.38 33.61
CA GLN A 319 8.84 -6.55 33.42
C GLN A 319 8.01 -7.81 33.20
N ALA A 320 8.50 -8.65 32.28
CA ALA A 320 8.06 -10.03 32.17
C ALA A 320 8.99 -10.91 33.02
N ARG A 321 8.42 -11.91 33.70
CA ARG A 321 9.17 -12.90 34.47
C ARG A 321 8.87 -14.30 33.93
N GLY A 322 9.87 -15.19 33.92
CA GLY A 322 9.72 -16.55 33.39
C GLY A 322 9.45 -16.60 31.89
N SER A 323 8.43 -17.35 31.46
CA SER A 323 8.02 -17.50 30.05
C SER A 323 7.05 -16.42 29.54
N GLY A 324 6.74 -15.41 30.36
CA GLY A 324 5.82 -14.34 29.99
C GLY A 324 6.37 -13.47 28.86
N LYS A 325 5.48 -13.00 27.97
CA LYS A 325 5.79 -11.97 26.97
C LYS A 325 5.18 -10.64 27.41
N LEU A 326 5.95 -9.56 27.25
CA LEU A 326 5.43 -8.20 27.45
C LEU A 326 4.31 -7.92 26.45
N ARG A 327 3.25 -7.25 26.87
CA ARG A 327 2.25 -6.70 25.93
C ARG A 327 2.62 -5.27 25.57
N PRO A 328 2.00 -4.67 24.54
CA PRO A 328 2.14 -3.26 24.33
C PRO A 328 1.62 -2.49 25.54
N PHE A 329 2.53 -1.90 26.32
CA PHE A 329 2.17 -1.05 27.46
C PHE A 329 2.30 0.41 27.06
N VAL A 330 1.36 1.24 27.49
CA VAL A 330 1.34 2.67 27.19
C VAL A 330 1.27 3.52 28.45
N LEU A 331 1.98 4.65 28.46
CA LEU A 331 1.70 5.74 29.41
C LEU A 331 0.99 6.84 28.66
N ASP A 332 -0.09 7.32 29.24
CA ASP A 332 -0.80 8.48 28.74
C ASP A 332 -0.68 9.64 29.71
N TYR A 333 -0.48 10.83 29.15
CA TYR A 333 -0.75 12.07 29.84
C TYR A 333 -2.21 12.45 29.60
N PHE A 334 -2.97 12.66 30.67
CA PHE A 334 -4.33 13.15 30.60
C PHE A 334 -4.41 14.47 31.38
N ASP A 335 -4.71 15.57 30.69
CA ASP A 335 -4.81 16.91 31.29
C ASP A 335 -6.21 17.23 31.84
N GLY A 336 -7.12 16.25 31.81
CA GLY A 336 -8.53 16.41 32.18
C GLY A 336 -9.47 16.58 30.98
N ILE A 337 -8.94 16.79 29.77
CA ILE A 337 -9.70 16.97 28.52
C ILE A 337 -9.18 16.04 27.41
N THR A 338 -7.86 15.99 27.20
CA THR A 338 -7.21 15.24 26.13
C THR A 338 -6.28 14.17 26.68
N ARG A 339 -6.41 12.93 26.18
CA ARG A 339 -5.49 11.83 26.48
C ARG A 339 -4.44 11.74 25.40
N THR A 340 -3.18 11.90 25.78
CA THR A 340 -2.03 11.83 24.88
C THR A 340 -1.10 10.70 25.29
N GLU A 341 -0.89 9.72 24.43
CA GLU A 341 0.11 8.68 24.64
C GLU A 341 1.51 9.29 24.62
N THR A 342 2.24 9.16 25.73
CA THR A 342 3.60 9.69 25.93
C THR A 342 4.66 8.61 25.85
N PHE A 343 4.28 7.35 26.06
CA PHE A 343 5.17 6.19 25.97
C PHE A 343 4.41 4.97 25.48
N ARG A 344 5.07 4.14 24.68
CA ARG A 344 4.61 2.80 24.29
C ARG A 344 5.78 1.82 24.32
N SER A 345 5.59 0.64 24.88
CA SER A 345 6.47 -0.50 24.67
C SER A 345 5.84 -1.53 23.74
N THR A 346 6.64 -2.43 23.15
CA THR A 346 6.17 -3.56 22.35
C THR A 346 6.56 -4.90 22.97
N PRO A 347 5.90 -6.00 22.58
CA PRO A 347 6.24 -7.33 23.04
C PRO A 347 7.68 -7.78 22.77
N GLU A 348 8.34 -7.17 21.79
CA GLU A 348 9.72 -7.44 21.39
C GLU A 348 10.74 -6.60 22.18
N GLY A 349 10.31 -5.87 23.21
CA GLY A 349 11.18 -5.06 24.06
C GLY A 349 11.58 -3.70 23.46
N LYS A 350 10.92 -3.26 22.38
CA LYS A 350 11.09 -1.91 21.84
C LYS A 350 10.27 -0.91 22.62
N SER A 351 10.75 0.32 22.70
CA SER A 351 10.08 1.42 23.40
C SER A 351 10.06 2.67 22.53
N TYR A 352 8.92 3.33 22.50
CA TYR A 352 8.63 4.54 21.76
C TYR A 352 8.20 5.62 22.74
N PHE A 353 8.74 6.82 22.58
CA PHE A 353 8.45 7.97 23.42
C PHE A 353 7.95 9.11 22.55
N LYS A 354 6.95 9.84 23.04
CA LYS A 354 6.48 11.06 22.40
C LYS A 354 7.13 12.26 23.07
N GLY A 355 8.08 12.90 22.38
CA GLY A 355 8.86 14.05 22.85
C GLY A 355 10.32 13.71 23.17
N ASP A 356 11.06 14.68 23.68
CA ASP A 356 12.49 14.54 23.98
C ASP A 356 12.71 13.65 25.21
N VAL A 357 13.51 12.60 25.06
CA VAL A 357 13.94 11.75 26.18
C VAL A 357 15.33 12.17 26.63
N TYR A 358 15.53 12.32 27.94
CA TYR A 358 16.82 12.69 28.53
C TYR A 358 17.31 11.57 29.46
N ILE A 359 18.55 11.12 29.27
CA ILE A 359 19.26 10.25 30.22
C ILE A 359 20.35 11.08 30.91
N ASN A 360 20.31 11.15 32.23
CA ASN A 360 21.28 11.90 33.07
C ASN A 360 21.48 13.36 32.64
N GLY A 361 20.37 14.06 32.32
CA GLY A 361 20.39 15.46 31.90
C GLY A 361 20.97 15.69 30.50
N LYS A 362 21.26 14.62 29.75
CA LYS A 362 21.63 14.68 28.34
C LYS A 362 20.48 14.11 27.53
N ALA A 363 20.08 14.79 26.46
CA ALA A 363 19.14 14.22 25.52
C ALA A 363 19.70 12.86 25.03
N LEU A 364 18.86 11.84 25.03
CA LEU A 364 19.14 10.54 24.44
C LEU A 364 19.32 10.78 22.95
N LYS A 365 20.55 11.05 22.53
CA LYS A 365 20.92 11.07 21.13
C LYS A 365 21.06 9.62 20.70
N ALA A 366 20.45 9.23 19.58
CA ALA A 366 20.77 7.96 18.95
C ALA A 366 22.30 7.84 18.89
N GLU A 367 22.88 6.76 19.41
CA GLU A 367 24.31 6.51 19.32
C GLU A 367 24.62 6.12 17.87
N ASN A 368 24.71 7.15 17.05
CA ASN A 368 25.21 7.31 15.70
C ASN A 368 24.53 8.60 15.21
N ASN A 369 25.23 9.48 14.49
CA ASN A 369 24.66 10.68 13.87
C ASN A 369 23.56 10.38 12.80
N GLU A 370 23.01 9.17 12.83
CA GLU A 370 21.81 8.77 12.15
C GLU A 370 20.63 9.10 13.08
N ALA A 371 20.06 10.31 12.94
CA ALA A 371 18.60 10.40 13.00
C ALA A 371 18.05 9.20 12.22
N PRO A 372 17.04 8.47 12.72
CA PRO A 372 16.58 7.21 12.14
C PRO A 372 15.95 7.50 10.79
N PHE A 373 16.80 7.65 9.79
CA PHE A 373 16.46 7.47 8.40
C PHE A 373 16.43 5.97 8.25
N ASP A 374 15.28 5.38 8.53
CA ASP A 374 15.01 4.03 8.08
C ASP A 374 15.00 4.09 6.54
N PRO A 375 15.95 3.44 5.85
CA PRO A 375 16.04 3.47 4.39
C PRO A 375 14.85 2.78 3.71
N ALA A 376 13.90 2.19 4.45
CA ALA A 376 12.62 1.70 3.95
C ALA A 376 11.44 2.67 4.22
N ASN A 377 11.66 3.80 4.92
CA ASN A 377 10.57 4.70 5.30
C ASN A 377 10.03 5.49 4.09
N THR A 378 8.86 5.08 3.61
CA THR A 378 8.08 5.77 2.56
C THR A 378 7.20 6.90 3.09
N GLU A 379 7.03 7.02 4.41
CA GLU A 379 6.15 8.03 5.06
C GLU A 379 6.83 9.40 5.22
N GLY A 380 8.16 9.46 5.04
CA GLY A 380 8.95 10.69 5.15
C GLY A 380 9.28 11.08 6.60
N ILE A 381 10.19 12.04 6.77
CA ILE A 381 10.65 12.55 8.06
C ILE A 381 10.38 14.05 8.12
N VAL A 382 9.60 14.50 9.11
CA VAL A 382 9.36 15.92 9.32
C VAL A 382 10.67 16.61 9.74
N LEU A 383 11.16 17.50 8.89
CA LEU A 383 12.39 18.28 9.08
C LEU A 383 12.13 19.57 9.85
N LEU A 384 10.97 20.20 9.60
CA LEU A 384 10.59 21.48 10.19
C LEU A 384 9.06 21.63 10.17
N THR A 385 8.49 22.29 11.17
CA THR A 385 7.09 22.72 11.16
C THR A 385 6.94 24.17 11.58
N GLY A 386 5.80 24.78 11.24
CA GLY A 386 5.38 26.09 11.72
C GLY A 386 4.99 26.12 13.20
N SER A 387 4.96 24.96 13.88
CA SER A 387 4.48 24.82 15.26
C SER A 387 5.23 25.71 16.25
N ASP A 388 6.49 25.99 15.99
CA ASP A 388 7.32 26.88 16.80
C ASP A 388 7.29 28.31 16.26
N PHE A 389 6.09 28.89 16.19
CA PHE A 389 5.87 30.24 15.66
C PHE A 389 6.78 31.29 16.30
N GLY A 390 7.12 31.13 17.59
CA GLY A 390 8.00 32.06 18.32
C GLY A 390 9.44 32.15 17.79
N SER A 391 9.91 31.15 17.06
CA SER A 391 11.23 31.15 16.41
C SER A 391 11.22 31.81 15.03
N TRP A 392 10.06 32.14 14.50
CA TRP A 392 9.91 32.87 13.25
C TRP A 392 9.81 34.37 13.49
N ALA A 393 10.39 35.16 12.59
CA ALA A 393 10.30 36.60 12.60
C ALA A 393 9.99 37.13 11.20
N LYS A 394 9.13 38.16 11.14
CA LYS A 394 9.01 38.97 9.92
C LYS A 394 10.34 39.67 9.66
N ARG A 395 10.91 39.45 8.49
CA ARG A 395 12.15 40.10 8.07
C ARG A 395 11.87 41.46 7.42
N TYR A 396 10.94 41.51 6.48
CA TYR A 396 10.42 42.71 5.81
C TYR A 396 9.08 42.39 5.14
N GLY A 397 8.42 43.42 4.60
CA GLY A 397 7.07 43.34 4.01
C GLY A 397 5.97 43.58 5.04
N ASP A 398 4.76 43.10 4.73
CA ASP A 398 3.51 43.41 5.42
C ASP A 398 3.45 42.80 6.83
N ARG A 399 2.96 41.56 7.00
CA ARG A 399 2.84 40.95 8.33
C ARG A 399 2.90 39.42 8.34
N MET A 400 3.12 38.88 9.55
CA MET A 400 3.14 37.46 9.86
C MET A 400 2.19 37.18 11.02
N GLU A 401 1.37 36.13 10.91
CA GLU A 401 0.38 35.75 11.90
C GLU A 401 0.39 34.23 12.15
N VAL A 402 -0.14 33.82 13.30
CA VAL A 402 -0.35 32.40 13.61
C VAL A 402 -1.57 31.91 12.83
N ASP A 403 -1.46 30.76 12.17
CA ASP A 403 -2.60 30.07 11.56
C ASP A 403 -2.95 28.83 12.37
N THR A 404 -4.15 28.78 12.96
CA THR A 404 -4.65 27.61 13.69
C THR A 404 -5.76 26.87 12.94
N GLU A 405 -6.03 27.25 11.70
CA GLU A 405 -7.09 26.67 10.87
C GLU A 405 -6.51 25.72 9.83
N HIS A 406 -5.40 26.10 9.19
CA HIS A 406 -4.80 25.35 8.09
C HIS A 406 -3.54 24.60 8.55
N MET A 407 -3.74 23.42 9.14
CA MET A 407 -2.67 22.58 9.71
C MET A 407 -2.73 21.14 9.20
N ARG A 408 -1.57 20.56 8.87
CA ARG A 408 -1.40 19.12 8.55
C ARG A 408 -0.48 18.46 9.56
N ASN A 409 0.81 18.84 9.56
CA ASN A 409 1.81 18.30 10.48
C ASN A 409 2.11 19.26 11.62
N ALA A 410 1.83 20.55 11.46
CA ALA A 410 2.07 21.55 12.48
C ALA A 410 0.90 21.63 13.48
N ARG A 411 1.19 22.09 14.71
CA ARG A 411 0.17 22.48 15.70
C ARG A 411 -0.39 23.89 15.45
N GLN A 412 0.28 24.65 14.61
CA GLN A 412 -0.06 25.98 14.10
C GLN A 412 0.88 26.27 12.92
N GLY A 413 0.37 26.95 11.89
CA GLY A 413 1.15 27.40 10.76
C GLY A 413 1.70 28.82 10.96
N VAL A 414 2.67 29.18 10.11
CA VAL A 414 3.20 30.54 10.03
C VAL A 414 2.62 31.19 8.79
N LYS A 415 1.64 32.08 8.98
CA LYS A 415 0.95 32.79 7.90
C LYS A 415 1.70 34.07 7.51
N ILE A 416 1.90 34.25 6.21
CA ILE A 416 2.30 35.49 5.55
C ILE A 416 1.03 36.10 4.94
N LEU A 417 0.75 37.35 5.29
CA LEU A 417 -0.33 38.12 4.66
C LEU A 417 0.29 39.23 3.81
N MET A 418 -0.25 39.42 2.61
CA MET A 418 0.12 40.47 1.67
C MET A 418 -1.16 41.18 1.23
N ASP A 419 -1.41 42.37 1.78
CA ASP A 419 -2.61 43.15 1.46
C ASP A 419 -2.64 43.68 0.00
N MET A 420 -3.85 43.91 -0.51
CA MET A 420 -4.06 44.45 -1.85
C MET A 420 -3.40 45.83 -2.02
N GLY A 421 -2.62 45.98 -3.09
CA GLY A 421 -1.95 47.24 -3.45
C GLY A 421 -0.55 47.41 -2.85
N ASP A 422 -0.07 46.44 -2.08
CA ASP A 422 1.34 46.32 -1.72
C ASP A 422 2.04 45.31 -2.65
N SER A 423 2.76 45.80 -3.65
CA SER A 423 3.55 44.96 -4.55
C SER A 423 4.91 44.57 -3.96
N ASN A 424 5.22 44.94 -2.72
CA ASN A 424 6.47 44.57 -2.08
C ASN A 424 6.46 43.12 -1.61
N MET A 425 7.58 42.44 -1.81
CA MET A 425 7.82 41.11 -1.28
C MET A 425 7.73 41.06 0.25
N THR A 426 7.10 40.03 0.79
CA THR A 426 7.09 39.75 2.23
C THR A 426 7.91 38.52 2.54
N ALA A 427 8.77 38.62 3.55
CA ALA A 427 9.64 37.53 3.97
C ALA A 427 9.56 37.26 5.47
N ILE A 428 9.44 35.99 5.81
CA ILE A 428 9.52 35.47 7.18
C ILE A 428 10.75 34.58 7.29
N ARG A 429 11.37 34.56 8.48
CA ARG A 429 12.63 33.87 8.68
C ARG A 429 12.71 33.21 10.04
N ASN A 430 13.20 31.99 10.08
CA ASN A 430 13.68 31.34 11.29
C ASN A 430 15.21 31.29 11.25
N ASN A 431 15.87 31.92 12.23
CA ASN A 431 17.33 32.02 12.31
C ASN A 431 17.98 30.99 13.24
N ASN A 432 17.17 30.22 13.96
CA ASN A 432 17.64 29.32 15.02
C ASN A 432 17.08 27.92 14.78
N LEU A 433 17.15 27.43 13.54
CA LEU A 433 16.77 26.07 13.26
C LEU A 433 17.71 25.12 14.00
N MET A 434 17.15 24.02 14.51
CA MET A 434 17.97 22.85 14.75
C MET A 434 18.68 22.51 13.42
N PRO A 435 20.01 22.27 13.43
CA PRO A 435 20.76 22.09 12.18
C PRO A 435 20.16 20.98 11.31
N ILE A 436 19.76 21.31 10.08
CA ILE A 436 19.15 20.38 9.11
C ILE A 436 20.20 19.99 8.07
N ASP A 437 20.50 18.71 7.95
CA ASP A 437 21.31 18.16 6.84
C ASP A 437 20.37 17.69 5.72
N LEU A 438 20.45 18.36 4.57
CA LEU A 438 19.59 18.08 3.41
C LEU A 438 20.21 17.03 2.48
N SER A 439 21.47 16.64 2.66
CA SER A 439 22.13 15.61 1.83
C SER A 439 21.57 14.21 2.08
N ARG A 440 20.92 14.02 3.23
CA ARG A 440 20.28 12.76 3.62
C ARG A 440 18.87 12.59 3.03
N THR A 441 18.36 13.61 2.35
CA THR A 441 17.05 13.59 1.70
C THR A 441 17.25 13.62 0.20
N GLU A 442 16.61 12.70 -0.53
CA GLU A 442 16.65 12.73 -1.99
C GLU A 442 15.60 13.73 -2.53
N THR A 443 14.45 13.83 -1.83
CA THR A 443 13.37 14.77 -2.14
C THR A 443 12.92 15.49 -0.87
N ILE A 444 12.67 16.80 -0.98
CA ILE A 444 12.07 17.60 0.10
C ILE A 444 10.65 17.97 -0.32
N ARG A 445 9.69 17.87 0.59
CA ARG A 445 8.31 18.30 0.38
C ARG A 445 7.95 19.41 1.33
N VAL A 446 7.31 20.46 0.82
CA VAL A 446 6.92 21.64 1.60
C VAL A 446 5.42 21.83 1.53
N ASN A 447 4.75 21.70 2.67
CA ASN A 447 3.29 21.86 2.80
C ASN A 447 2.94 23.32 3.08
N LEU A 448 2.09 23.88 2.23
CA LEU A 448 1.65 25.27 2.26
C LEU A 448 0.13 25.34 2.07
N PHE A 449 -0.53 26.28 2.72
CA PHE A 449 -1.91 26.66 2.39
C PHE A 449 -1.92 28.06 1.78
N VAL A 450 -2.64 28.25 0.68
CA VAL A 450 -2.61 29.49 -0.11
C VAL A 450 -4.02 30.04 -0.29
N VAL A 451 -4.18 31.34 -0.07
CA VAL A 451 -5.41 32.08 -0.40
C VAL A 451 -5.13 33.09 -1.51
N ASN A 452 -6.00 33.13 -2.52
CA ASN A 452 -5.83 33.88 -3.77
C ASN A 452 -4.52 33.53 -4.50
N ALA A 453 -4.31 32.25 -4.80
CA ALA A 453 -3.04 31.75 -5.36
C ALA A 453 -2.59 32.45 -6.66
N HIS A 454 -3.54 32.90 -7.48
CA HIS A 454 -3.28 33.65 -8.72
C HIS A 454 -2.61 35.01 -8.49
N ASN A 455 -2.66 35.55 -7.27
CA ASN A 455 -1.99 36.78 -6.89
C ASN A 455 -0.58 36.55 -6.35
N ILE A 456 -0.07 35.32 -6.28
CA ILE A 456 1.33 35.05 -5.92
C ILE A 456 2.14 34.91 -7.20
N VAL A 457 2.98 35.91 -7.47
CA VAL A 457 3.87 35.96 -8.65
C VAL A 457 5.08 35.07 -8.46
N ASP A 458 5.62 35.02 -7.24
CA ASP A 458 6.80 34.22 -6.94
C ASP A 458 6.80 33.79 -5.48
N LEU A 459 7.28 32.58 -5.24
CA LEU A 459 7.54 32.06 -3.91
C LEU A 459 8.95 31.47 -3.90
N GLU A 460 9.73 31.84 -2.90
CA GLU A 460 11.09 31.36 -2.77
C GLU A 460 11.36 30.85 -1.36
N LEU A 461 12.07 29.73 -1.33
CA LEU A 461 12.47 29.03 -0.11
C LEU A 461 13.98 29.04 -0.05
N TYR A 462 14.52 29.60 1.03
CA TYR A 462 15.95 29.71 1.26
C TYR A 462 16.34 28.83 2.44
N PHE A 463 17.48 28.15 2.31
CA PHE A 463 18.11 27.40 3.38
C PHE A 463 19.56 27.84 3.50
N ALA A 464 19.90 28.49 4.61
CA ALA A 464 21.21 29.06 4.85
C ALA A 464 21.98 28.27 5.92
N GLU A 465 23.30 28.20 5.77
CA GLU A 465 24.21 27.59 6.75
C GLU A 465 24.22 28.40 8.05
N THR A 466 24.04 29.71 7.94
CA THR A 466 24.06 30.69 9.03
C THR A 466 23.02 31.79 8.80
N ALA A 467 22.61 32.46 9.88
CA ALA A 467 21.57 33.51 9.87
C ALA A 467 21.93 34.79 9.07
N ASP A 468 23.19 34.92 8.64
CA ASP A 468 23.68 36.03 7.81
C ASP A 468 23.42 35.84 6.31
N TYR A 469 23.06 34.62 5.87
CA TYR A 469 22.80 34.27 4.47
C TYR A 469 24.00 34.52 3.55
N THR A 470 25.22 34.36 4.06
CA THR A 470 26.44 34.41 3.23
C THR A 470 26.52 33.21 2.28
N ASN A 471 26.12 32.02 2.78
CA ASN A 471 26.03 30.78 2.02
C ASN A 471 24.62 30.22 2.16
N PHE A 472 23.90 30.06 1.05
CA PHE A 472 22.59 29.44 1.07
C PHE A 472 22.28 28.72 -0.24
N ILE A 473 21.34 27.79 -0.14
CA ILE A 473 20.64 27.23 -1.30
C ILE A 473 19.23 27.82 -1.35
N SER A 474 18.69 28.00 -2.55
CA SER A 474 17.30 28.44 -2.71
C SER A 474 16.56 27.72 -3.81
N TYR A 475 15.24 27.67 -3.64
CA TYR A 475 14.29 27.12 -4.58
C TYR A 475 13.26 28.17 -4.93
N ARG A 476 12.97 28.30 -6.22
CA ARG A 476 12.04 29.29 -6.76
C ARG A 476 10.82 28.61 -7.36
N ILE A 477 9.65 29.06 -6.95
CA ILE A 477 8.34 28.59 -7.38
C ILE A 477 7.65 29.78 -8.04
N GLY A 478 7.76 29.83 -9.37
CA GLY A 478 7.22 30.94 -10.16
C GLY A 478 5.70 30.93 -10.28
N GLU A 479 5.20 31.98 -10.91
CA GLU A 479 3.77 32.23 -11.16
C GLU A 479 3.04 31.02 -11.76
N GLY A 480 1.80 30.79 -11.29
CA GLY A 480 0.93 29.73 -11.78
C GLY A 480 1.27 28.31 -11.29
N LYS A 481 2.29 28.16 -10.42
CA LYS A 481 2.67 26.86 -9.82
C LYS A 481 1.98 26.55 -8.50
N LEU A 482 1.31 27.52 -7.90
CA LEU A 482 0.49 27.37 -6.70
C LEU A 482 -1.00 27.30 -7.05
N SER A 483 -1.77 26.62 -6.22
CA SER A 483 -3.23 26.49 -6.31
C SER A 483 -3.91 27.05 -5.07
N GLU A 484 -5.19 27.41 -5.19
CA GLU A 484 -6.01 27.78 -4.03
C GLU A 484 -6.09 26.61 -3.04
N GLY A 485 -5.92 26.89 -1.75
CA GLY A 485 -5.94 25.88 -0.69
C GLY A 485 -4.59 25.19 -0.45
N TRP A 486 -4.61 23.90 -0.12
CA TRP A 486 -3.41 23.14 0.19
C TRP A 486 -2.53 22.89 -1.03
N ASN A 487 -1.22 23.08 -0.84
CA ASN A 487 -0.14 22.84 -1.77
C ASN A 487 0.95 22.01 -1.07
N GLU A 488 1.54 21.07 -1.80
CA GLU A 488 2.76 20.35 -1.41
C GLU A 488 3.74 20.58 -2.55
N LEU A 489 4.76 21.36 -2.27
CA LEU A 489 5.83 21.62 -3.22
C LEU A 489 6.83 20.50 -3.12
N ILE A 490 7.07 19.83 -4.25
CA ILE A 490 8.18 18.90 -4.36
C ILE A 490 9.41 19.68 -4.78
N ILE A 491 10.45 19.55 -3.98
CA ILE A 491 11.74 20.13 -4.22
C ILE A 491 12.69 18.99 -4.54
N ASP A 492 13.11 18.94 -5.80
CA ASP A 492 14.22 18.11 -6.25
C ASP A 492 15.52 18.71 -5.72
N THR A 493 16.24 17.95 -4.90
CA THR A 493 17.51 18.37 -4.33
C THR A 493 18.63 18.48 -5.37
N ALA A 494 18.41 18.11 -6.63
CA ALA A 494 19.33 18.41 -7.73
C ALA A 494 19.07 19.79 -8.41
N SER A 495 17.95 20.45 -8.10
CA SER A 495 17.45 21.63 -8.82
C SER A 495 17.47 22.93 -7.99
N TYR A 496 18.50 23.11 -7.15
CA TYR A 496 18.68 24.29 -6.29
C TYR A 496 19.58 25.35 -6.92
N ILE A 497 19.35 26.60 -6.53
CA ILE A 497 20.25 27.73 -6.80
C ILE A 497 21.23 27.83 -5.64
N VAL A 498 22.53 27.92 -5.93
CA VAL A 498 23.59 28.08 -4.94
C VAL A 498 24.06 29.52 -4.91
N GLU A 499 24.12 30.10 -3.71
CA GLU A 499 24.84 31.33 -3.43
C GLU A 499 26.01 31.05 -2.48
N GLY A 500 27.18 31.62 -2.78
CA GLY A 500 28.41 31.38 -2.01
C GLY A 500 28.98 29.98 -2.24
N VAL A 501 29.27 29.27 -1.15
CA VAL A 501 29.81 27.88 -1.17
C VAL A 501 28.84 26.83 -0.63
N ALA A 502 27.55 27.16 -0.55
CA ALA A 502 26.56 26.26 0.03
C ALA A 502 26.38 24.96 -0.76
N ASP A 503 26.20 23.87 -0.04
CA ASP A 503 25.82 22.56 -0.60
C ASP A 503 24.70 21.90 0.20
N LEU A 504 24.27 20.68 -0.15
CA LEU A 504 23.24 19.96 0.61
C LEU A 504 23.75 19.38 1.94
N SER A 505 25.06 19.09 2.05
CA SER A 505 25.67 18.33 3.15
C SER A 505 25.98 19.18 4.38
N THR A 506 26.17 20.48 4.18
CA THR A 506 26.45 21.41 5.26
C THR A 506 25.15 21.71 5.99
N ALA A 507 25.18 21.67 7.32
CA ALA A 507 23.97 21.85 8.10
C ALA A 507 23.35 23.24 7.90
N LYS A 508 22.05 23.28 7.64
CA LYS A 508 21.26 24.49 7.48
C LYS A 508 20.68 24.90 8.82
N THR A 509 21.01 26.09 9.29
CA THR A 509 20.58 26.61 10.60
C THR A 509 19.59 27.76 10.48
N SER A 510 19.31 28.23 9.25
CA SER A 510 18.26 29.22 8.99
C SER A 510 17.46 28.89 7.75
N MET A 511 16.16 29.20 7.80
CA MET A 511 15.25 29.15 6.66
C MET A 511 14.51 30.48 6.50
N GLN A 512 14.30 30.90 5.26
CA GLN A 512 13.46 32.03 4.91
C GLN A 512 12.45 31.62 3.85
N ILE A 513 11.22 32.10 4.02
CA ILE A 513 10.16 32.00 3.03
C ILE A 513 9.90 33.43 2.54
N ARG A 514 9.98 33.65 1.23
CA ARG A 514 9.74 34.94 0.59
C ARG A 514 8.65 34.80 -0.45
N ALA A 515 7.56 35.53 -0.29
CA ALA A 515 6.47 35.58 -1.25
C ALA A 515 6.40 36.97 -1.92
N ILE A 516 6.13 36.98 -3.22
CA ILE A 516 5.98 38.18 -4.04
C ILE A 516 4.53 38.23 -4.54
N PRO A 517 3.73 39.22 -4.12
CA PRO A 517 2.36 39.36 -4.58
C PRO A 517 2.31 40.06 -5.96
N ALA A 518 1.21 39.86 -6.68
CA ALA A 518 0.87 40.61 -7.88
C ALA A 518 0.49 42.05 -7.51
N GLU A 519 0.69 42.98 -8.45
CA GLU A 519 0.40 44.41 -8.20
C GLU A 519 -1.07 44.68 -7.84
N THR A 520 -1.99 43.84 -8.33
CA THR A 520 -3.43 44.01 -8.15
C THR A 520 -4.07 42.76 -7.54
N GLY A 521 -3.90 42.57 -6.23
CA GLY A 521 -4.65 41.57 -5.48
C GLY A 521 -3.93 41.11 -4.22
N GLY A 522 -4.65 41.08 -3.09
CA GLY A 522 -4.09 40.54 -1.84
C GLY A 522 -4.02 39.00 -1.88
N CYS A 523 -3.09 38.43 -1.14
CA CYS A 523 -2.93 36.98 -1.00
C CYS A 523 -2.38 36.59 0.38
N GLU A 524 -2.60 35.34 0.74
CA GLU A 524 -2.10 34.75 1.98
C GLU A 524 -1.37 33.44 1.70
N LEU A 525 -0.34 33.17 2.50
CA LEU A 525 0.44 31.93 2.45
C LEU A 525 0.73 31.45 3.86
N THR A 526 0.26 30.25 4.23
CA THR A 526 0.59 29.60 5.50
C THR A 526 1.61 28.50 5.27
N PHE A 527 2.75 28.57 5.95
CA PHE A 527 3.70 27.47 6.04
C PHE A 527 3.32 26.51 7.17
N ASP A 528 3.09 25.24 6.80
CA ASP A 528 2.83 24.16 7.75
C ASP A 528 4.11 23.38 8.07
N SER A 529 4.72 22.74 7.07
CA SER A 529 5.83 21.82 7.33
C SER A 529 6.74 21.59 6.14
N MET A 530 7.94 21.11 6.45
CA MET A 530 8.91 20.57 5.51
C MET A 530 9.23 19.13 5.90
N VAL A 531 9.15 18.21 4.94
CA VAL A 531 9.30 16.77 5.15
C VAL A 531 10.30 16.22 4.14
N GLY A 532 11.30 15.48 4.60
CA GLY A 532 12.31 14.82 3.78
C GLY A 532 11.89 13.38 3.46
N TYR A 533 12.04 12.96 2.21
CA TYR A 533 11.70 11.61 1.76
C TYR A 533 12.91 10.92 1.12
N LYS A 534 12.90 9.58 1.17
CA LYS A 534 13.67 8.76 0.24
C LYS A 534 12.96 8.76 -1.12
N LYS A 535 13.72 8.68 -2.21
CA LYS A 535 13.23 8.61 -3.58
C LYS A 535 12.37 7.36 -3.77
N GLY A 536 11.07 7.56 -3.93
CA GLY A 536 10.15 6.54 -4.42
C GLY A 536 10.40 6.28 -5.91
N LYS A 537 9.97 5.11 -6.41
CA LYS A 537 9.95 4.86 -7.85
C LYS A 537 8.98 5.85 -8.50
N ALA A 538 9.47 6.63 -9.46
CA ALA A 538 8.65 7.62 -10.16
C ALA A 538 7.53 6.96 -10.95
N LYS A 539 6.50 7.73 -11.28
CA LYS A 539 5.31 7.24 -11.99
C LYS A 539 5.02 8.07 -13.22
N ALA A 540 4.64 7.42 -14.30
CA ALA A 540 4.15 8.05 -15.53
C ALA A 540 2.76 7.51 -15.85
N ILE A 541 1.83 8.40 -16.20
CA ILE A 541 0.45 8.06 -16.49
C ILE A 541 0.07 8.67 -17.83
N PHE A 542 -0.36 7.86 -18.80
CA PHE A 542 -0.87 8.36 -20.07
C PHE A 542 -2.39 8.49 -20.01
N THR A 543 -2.90 9.72 -20.05
CA THR A 543 -4.32 10.01 -20.22
C THR A 543 -4.57 10.51 -21.64
N PHE A 544 -5.68 10.04 -22.22
CA PHE A 544 -6.17 10.46 -23.52
C PHE A 544 -7.62 10.94 -23.36
N ASP A 545 -7.87 12.21 -23.64
CA ASP A 545 -9.21 12.80 -23.50
C ASP A 545 -10.07 12.49 -24.74
N ASP A 546 -11.39 12.57 -24.59
CA ASP A 546 -12.45 12.44 -25.63
C ASP A 546 -12.69 11.06 -26.25
N GLY A 547 -11.72 10.14 -26.19
CA GLY A 547 -11.88 8.79 -26.75
C GLY A 547 -11.75 8.70 -28.27
N TRP A 548 -10.93 9.54 -28.88
CA TRP A 548 -10.68 9.56 -30.33
C TRP A 548 -10.18 8.22 -30.90
N LEU A 549 -10.54 7.86 -32.13
CA LEU A 549 -10.18 6.58 -32.77
C LEU A 549 -8.66 6.33 -32.90
N SER A 550 -7.84 7.37 -33.06
CA SER A 550 -6.38 7.30 -33.11
C SER A 550 -5.76 6.80 -31.81
N GLN A 551 -6.44 6.96 -30.69
CA GLN A 551 -5.99 6.44 -29.40
C GLN A 551 -6.01 4.91 -29.41
N TYR A 552 -7.02 4.31 -30.04
CA TYR A 552 -7.08 2.86 -30.27
C TYR A 552 -6.18 2.38 -31.41
N THR A 553 -6.21 3.08 -32.55
CA THR A 553 -5.55 2.58 -33.77
C THR A 553 -4.05 2.87 -33.81
N LYS A 554 -3.56 3.85 -33.03
CA LYS A 554 -2.14 4.24 -33.00
C LYS A 554 -1.54 4.18 -31.61
N ALA A 555 -2.14 4.86 -30.62
CA ALA A 555 -1.54 4.93 -29.29
C ALA A 555 -1.50 3.55 -28.61
N PHE A 556 -2.63 2.85 -28.58
CA PHE A 556 -2.76 1.55 -27.92
C PHE A 556 -1.73 0.51 -28.40
N PRO A 557 -1.54 0.24 -29.72
CA PRO A 557 -0.50 -0.66 -30.20
C PRO A 557 0.91 -0.24 -29.77
N LEU A 558 1.21 1.06 -29.75
CA LEU A 558 2.52 1.58 -29.35
C LEU A 558 2.78 1.40 -27.84
N LEU A 559 1.77 1.55 -26.98
CA LEU A 559 1.91 1.22 -25.57
C LEU A 559 2.00 -0.30 -25.36
N GLN A 560 1.17 -1.07 -26.05
CA GLN A 560 1.06 -2.52 -25.91
C GLN A 560 2.39 -3.23 -26.15
N VAL A 561 3.14 -2.88 -27.20
CA VAL A 561 4.45 -3.51 -27.51
C VAL A 561 5.51 -3.26 -26.43
N ARG A 562 5.29 -2.29 -25.54
CA ARG A 562 6.18 -1.95 -24.42
C ARG A 562 5.64 -2.47 -23.07
N GLY A 563 4.48 -3.14 -23.08
CA GLY A 563 3.79 -3.58 -21.86
C GLY A 563 3.14 -2.43 -21.08
N PHE A 564 2.98 -1.25 -21.69
CA PHE A 564 2.40 -0.09 -21.04
C PHE A 564 0.88 -0.09 -21.16
N ARG A 565 0.24 0.54 -20.18
CA ARG A 565 -1.21 0.76 -20.13
C ARG A 565 -1.49 2.26 -20.07
N GLY A 566 -2.67 2.64 -20.56
CA GLY A 566 -3.13 4.02 -20.62
C GLY A 566 -4.52 4.17 -20.02
N ASN A 567 -5.09 5.36 -20.20
CA ASN A 567 -6.37 5.75 -19.63
C ASN A 567 -7.14 6.59 -20.65
N ILE A 568 -8.43 6.33 -20.84
CA ILE A 568 -9.28 7.11 -21.74
C ILE A 568 -10.35 7.87 -20.97
N GLY A 569 -10.43 9.18 -21.20
CA GLY A 569 -11.49 10.05 -20.71
C GLY A 569 -12.71 9.91 -21.58
N VAL A 570 -13.75 9.25 -21.07
CA VAL A 570 -14.94 8.90 -21.85
C VAL A 570 -15.98 10.00 -21.78
N VAL A 571 -16.48 10.39 -22.96
CA VAL A 571 -17.70 11.20 -23.11
C VAL A 571 -18.80 10.31 -23.70
N PRO A 572 -19.73 9.76 -22.88
CA PRO A 572 -20.73 8.79 -23.34
C PRO A 572 -21.54 9.23 -24.56
N THR A 573 -21.94 10.51 -24.64
CA THR A 573 -22.73 10.99 -25.79
C THR A 573 -21.96 11.07 -27.11
N TRP A 574 -20.64 10.86 -27.08
CA TRP A 574 -19.77 10.94 -28.25
C TRP A 574 -19.41 9.57 -28.83
N ILE A 575 -19.67 8.49 -28.10
CA ILE A 575 -19.28 7.13 -28.50
C ILE A 575 -19.85 6.81 -29.88
N ASP A 576 -18.98 6.32 -30.77
CA ASP A 576 -19.31 5.98 -32.15
C ASP A 576 -19.87 7.15 -32.99
N GLU A 577 -19.63 8.40 -32.60
CA GLU A 577 -20.07 9.60 -33.34
C GLU A 577 -18.91 10.38 -33.98
N ILE A 578 -19.25 11.16 -35.00
CA ILE A 578 -18.41 12.27 -35.50
C ILE A 578 -18.98 13.55 -34.88
N VAL A 579 -18.36 13.99 -33.80
CA VAL A 579 -18.88 15.09 -32.96
C VAL A 579 -18.60 16.47 -33.54
N ASP A 580 -17.53 16.58 -34.33
CA ASP A 580 -17.18 17.74 -35.13
C ASP A 580 -16.49 17.26 -36.42
N PRO A 581 -16.93 17.70 -37.62
CA PRO A 581 -16.34 17.30 -38.90
C PRO A 581 -14.84 17.58 -39.06
N ALA A 582 -14.24 18.44 -38.23
CA ALA A 582 -12.80 18.69 -38.23
C ALA A 582 -11.98 17.58 -37.55
N TYR A 583 -12.63 16.71 -36.76
CA TYR A 583 -12.02 15.64 -35.99
C TYR A 583 -12.34 14.27 -36.56
N GLU A 584 -11.59 13.26 -36.12
CA GLU A 584 -11.91 11.88 -36.42
C GLU A 584 -13.12 11.39 -35.60
N LYS A 585 -13.65 10.23 -35.99
CA LYS A 585 -14.69 9.55 -35.25
C LYS A 585 -14.18 9.18 -33.85
N VAL A 586 -15.04 9.24 -32.84
CA VAL A 586 -14.76 8.66 -31.52
C VAL A 586 -14.85 7.13 -31.60
N MET A 587 -14.09 6.44 -30.74
CA MET A 587 -14.09 4.98 -30.66
C MET A 587 -15.50 4.40 -30.54
N SER A 588 -15.68 3.21 -31.12
CA SER A 588 -16.87 2.40 -30.90
C SER A 588 -16.87 1.80 -29.49
N TYR A 589 -18.05 1.42 -28.99
CA TYR A 589 -18.20 0.74 -27.71
C TYR A 589 -17.26 -0.47 -27.55
N ASN A 590 -17.15 -1.32 -28.58
CA ASN A 590 -16.30 -2.52 -28.53
C ASN A 590 -14.82 -2.19 -28.42
N GLN A 591 -14.36 -1.06 -28.97
CA GLN A 591 -12.98 -0.61 -28.83
C GLN A 591 -12.69 -0.13 -27.40
N PHE A 592 -13.63 0.61 -26.78
CA PHE A 592 -13.54 0.93 -25.35
C PHE A 592 -13.51 -0.32 -24.47
N ALA A 593 -14.44 -1.26 -24.71
CA ALA A 593 -14.49 -2.54 -23.99
C ALA A 593 -13.16 -3.29 -24.10
N HIS A 594 -12.57 -3.38 -25.30
CA HIS A 594 -11.29 -4.03 -25.51
C HIS A 594 -10.15 -3.37 -24.73
N LEU A 595 -10.07 -2.04 -24.70
CA LEU A 595 -9.06 -1.32 -23.90
C LEU A 595 -9.24 -1.62 -22.40
N TYR A 596 -10.48 -1.62 -21.92
CA TYR A 596 -10.78 -1.92 -20.52
C TYR A 596 -10.44 -3.38 -20.16
N GLU A 597 -10.76 -4.35 -21.02
CA GLU A 597 -10.40 -5.76 -20.82
C GLU A 597 -8.88 -5.98 -20.83
N TYR A 598 -8.14 -5.24 -21.65
CA TYR A 598 -6.67 -5.24 -21.66
C TYR A 598 -6.06 -4.61 -20.39
N GLY A 599 -6.86 -3.91 -19.59
CA GLY A 599 -6.45 -3.32 -18.32
C GLY A 599 -6.16 -1.82 -18.39
N TRP A 600 -6.57 -1.11 -19.44
CA TRP A 600 -6.62 0.35 -19.43
C TRP A 600 -7.78 0.82 -18.56
N ASP A 601 -7.67 2.01 -18.00
CA ASP A 601 -8.80 2.62 -17.31
C ASP A 601 -9.65 3.46 -18.25
N LEU A 602 -10.96 3.39 -18.02
CA LEU A 602 -11.93 4.29 -18.62
C LEU A 602 -12.46 5.19 -17.52
N PHE A 603 -12.19 6.49 -17.64
CA PHE A 603 -12.43 7.46 -16.59
C PHE A 603 -13.38 8.57 -17.06
N ASN A 604 -13.90 9.36 -16.12
CA ASN A 604 -14.96 10.32 -16.36
C ASN A 604 -14.43 11.55 -17.11
N HIS A 605 -15.03 11.86 -18.26
CA HIS A 605 -14.83 13.14 -18.96
C HIS A 605 -16.15 13.88 -19.18
N THR A 606 -17.07 13.74 -18.21
CA THR A 606 -18.45 14.24 -18.20
C THR A 606 -19.36 13.57 -19.23
N TYR A 607 -20.68 13.68 -19.02
CA TYR A 607 -21.63 12.97 -19.86
C TYR A 607 -21.67 13.50 -21.30
N SER A 608 -21.65 14.83 -21.46
CA SER A 608 -21.77 15.51 -22.76
C SER A 608 -20.71 16.59 -23.03
N HIS A 609 -19.56 16.52 -22.35
CA HIS A 609 -18.41 17.42 -22.54
C HIS A 609 -18.66 18.94 -22.38
N PRO A 610 -19.50 19.44 -21.45
CA PRO A 610 -19.58 20.88 -21.19
C PRO A 610 -18.39 21.38 -20.38
N ASN A 611 -17.99 22.63 -20.60
CA ASN A 611 -17.12 23.33 -19.65
C ASN A 611 -17.86 23.51 -18.32
N LEU A 612 -17.39 22.85 -17.26
CA LEU A 612 -18.11 22.80 -15.99
C LEU A 612 -18.06 24.13 -15.22
N ASN A 613 -17.27 25.12 -15.63
CA ASN A 613 -17.39 26.49 -15.09
C ASN A 613 -18.67 27.19 -15.58
N ASN A 614 -19.26 26.74 -16.69
CA ASN A 614 -20.48 27.32 -17.22
C ASN A 614 -21.71 26.75 -16.50
N GLY A 615 -22.70 27.60 -16.23
CA GLY A 615 -23.94 27.18 -15.59
C GLY A 615 -23.84 27.09 -14.06
N THR A 616 -24.66 26.22 -13.46
CA THR A 616 -24.76 26.07 -11.99
C THR A 616 -23.95 24.88 -11.50
N ALA A 617 -23.55 24.90 -10.22
CA ALA A 617 -22.90 23.76 -9.57
C ALA A 617 -23.71 22.46 -9.70
N ALA A 618 -25.03 22.50 -9.48
CA ALA A 618 -25.90 21.35 -9.65
C ALA A 618 -25.89 20.77 -11.09
N ALA A 619 -25.78 21.62 -12.11
CA ALA A 619 -25.67 21.16 -13.50
C ALA A 619 -24.31 20.50 -13.77
N ALA A 620 -23.23 21.05 -13.20
CA ALA A 620 -21.91 20.46 -13.29
C ALA A 620 -21.84 19.09 -12.58
N VAL A 621 -22.39 19.01 -11.36
CA VAL A 621 -22.51 17.75 -10.59
C VAL A 621 -23.26 16.70 -11.41
N SER A 622 -24.42 17.05 -11.97
CA SER A 622 -25.23 16.13 -12.76
C SER A 622 -24.49 15.57 -13.98
N GLN A 623 -23.62 16.36 -14.63
CA GLN A 623 -22.80 15.91 -15.76
C GLN A 623 -21.74 14.89 -15.36
N VAL A 624 -21.13 15.06 -14.19
CA VAL A 624 -20.14 14.13 -13.66
C VAL A 624 -20.83 12.84 -13.20
N GLU A 625 -21.94 12.94 -12.46
CA GLU A 625 -22.69 11.77 -11.98
C GLU A 625 -23.24 10.92 -13.11
N GLN A 626 -23.84 11.52 -14.15
CA GLN A 626 -24.36 10.77 -15.29
C GLN A 626 -23.27 9.97 -16.00
N CYS A 627 -22.07 10.53 -16.15
CA CYS A 627 -20.94 9.80 -16.74
C CYS A 627 -20.44 8.68 -15.82
N ARG A 628 -20.27 8.96 -14.52
CA ARG A 628 -19.86 7.94 -13.52
C ARG A 628 -20.83 6.77 -13.52
N ASP A 629 -22.12 7.05 -13.45
CA ASP A 629 -23.16 6.04 -13.36
C ASP A 629 -23.27 5.25 -14.67
N TRP A 630 -23.08 5.90 -15.82
CA TRP A 630 -22.97 5.22 -17.11
C TRP A 630 -21.76 4.26 -17.13
N LEU A 631 -20.56 4.73 -16.79
CA LEU A 631 -19.34 3.89 -16.72
C LEU A 631 -19.54 2.68 -15.79
N ASN A 632 -20.16 2.91 -14.62
CA ASN A 632 -20.45 1.85 -13.66
C ASN A 632 -21.46 0.83 -14.20
N ASN A 633 -22.50 1.27 -14.91
CA ASN A 633 -23.49 0.39 -15.53
C ASN A 633 -22.89 -0.47 -16.65
N GLU A 634 -21.89 0.04 -17.37
CA GLU A 634 -21.13 -0.73 -18.37
C GLU A 634 -20.09 -1.69 -17.74
N GLY A 635 -19.93 -1.66 -16.41
CA GLY A 635 -18.96 -2.48 -15.68
C GLY A 635 -17.54 -1.91 -15.69
N TRP A 636 -17.35 -0.67 -16.16
CA TRP A 636 -16.06 0.01 -16.25
C TRP A 636 -15.75 0.81 -14.98
N THR A 637 -15.71 0.12 -13.83
CA THR A 637 -15.77 0.76 -12.50
C THR A 637 -14.42 1.23 -11.93
N ARG A 638 -13.29 0.84 -12.52
CA ARG A 638 -11.94 1.07 -11.93
C ARG A 638 -11.62 2.54 -11.70
N ALA A 639 -12.06 3.41 -12.61
CA ALA A 639 -11.73 4.83 -12.62
C ALA A 639 -12.94 5.75 -12.86
N SER A 640 -14.17 5.28 -12.66
CA SER A 640 -15.39 6.08 -12.90
C SER A 640 -15.54 7.29 -11.97
N GLU A 641 -14.86 7.26 -10.81
CA GLU A 641 -14.78 8.34 -9.82
C GLU A 641 -13.54 9.24 -10.02
N ILE A 642 -12.85 9.09 -11.16
CA ILE A 642 -11.71 9.90 -11.56
C ILE A 642 -12.13 10.81 -12.73
N LEU A 643 -11.92 12.12 -12.61
CA LEU A 643 -12.44 13.12 -13.54
C LEU A 643 -11.34 13.90 -14.27
N ALA A 644 -11.40 14.04 -15.60
CA ALA A 644 -10.77 15.17 -16.28
C ALA A 644 -11.82 16.25 -16.55
N TYR A 645 -11.54 17.49 -16.15
CA TYR A 645 -12.44 18.61 -16.43
C TYR A 645 -12.34 19.03 -17.90
N PRO A 646 -13.42 19.00 -18.69
CA PRO A 646 -13.44 19.59 -20.03
C PRO A 646 -12.96 21.04 -19.98
N TYR A 647 -12.04 21.40 -20.87
CA TYR A 647 -11.44 22.75 -20.94
C TYR A 647 -10.74 23.21 -19.64
N GLY A 648 -10.46 22.31 -18.70
CA GLY A 648 -9.94 22.64 -17.37
C GLY A 648 -10.95 23.35 -16.45
N GLY A 649 -12.25 23.38 -16.80
CA GLY A 649 -13.29 24.05 -16.02
C GLY A 649 -13.63 23.29 -14.74
N HIS A 650 -13.10 23.71 -13.60
CA HIS A 650 -13.18 22.98 -12.32
C HIS A 650 -13.96 23.72 -11.22
N ILE A 651 -14.25 25.02 -11.39
CA ILE A 651 -14.69 25.91 -10.31
C ILE A 651 -15.95 25.41 -9.61
N ASN A 652 -16.97 25.03 -10.40
CA ASN A 652 -18.25 24.60 -9.86
C ASN A 652 -18.17 23.27 -9.09
N ILE A 653 -17.29 22.35 -9.50
CA ILE A 653 -17.05 21.09 -8.78
C ILE A 653 -16.18 21.34 -7.54
N ALA A 654 -15.13 22.16 -7.67
CA ALA A 654 -14.22 22.47 -6.57
C ALA A 654 -14.91 23.22 -5.41
N ALA A 655 -15.93 24.04 -5.72
CA ALA A 655 -16.70 24.80 -4.74
C ALA A 655 -17.75 23.94 -3.99
N ASP A 656 -18.16 22.79 -4.52
CA ASP A 656 -19.12 21.89 -3.88
C ASP A 656 -18.39 20.88 -2.99
N LEU A 657 -18.28 21.21 -1.70
CA LEU A 657 -17.52 20.41 -0.73
C LEU A 657 -18.10 19.00 -0.53
N ASP A 658 -19.41 18.83 -0.63
CA ASP A 658 -20.06 17.53 -0.45
C ASP A 658 -19.80 16.65 -1.67
N PHE A 659 -19.97 17.21 -2.88
CA PHE A 659 -19.79 16.44 -4.10
C PHE A 659 -18.33 16.10 -4.38
N ARG A 660 -17.40 17.03 -4.22
CA ARG A 660 -15.98 16.78 -4.51
C ARG A 660 -15.38 15.64 -3.70
N ASN A 661 -15.96 15.34 -2.52
CA ASN A 661 -15.52 14.22 -1.69
C ASN A 661 -15.92 12.85 -2.25
N THR A 662 -16.91 12.80 -3.16
CA THR A 662 -17.30 11.58 -3.89
C THR A 662 -16.33 11.21 -5.01
N LEU A 663 -15.48 12.15 -5.44
CA LEU A 663 -14.45 11.90 -6.44
C LEU A 663 -13.15 11.48 -5.77
N ARG A 664 -12.45 10.52 -6.37
CA ARG A 664 -11.15 10.04 -5.87
C ARG A 664 -9.98 10.89 -6.38
N TYR A 665 -10.10 11.39 -7.61
CA TYR A 665 -9.12 12.29 -8.23
C TYR A 665 -9.78 13.10 -9.35
N ALA A 666 -9.30 14.32 -9.58
CA ALA A 666 -9.64 15.08 -10.75
C ALA A 666 -8.46 15.94 -11.23
N ARG A 667 -8.25 16.02 -12.54
CA ARG A 667 -7.21 16.87 -13.15
C ARG A 667 -7.80 18.00 -13.98
N SER A 668 -7.12 19.13 -13.94
CA SER A 668 -7.36 20.27 -14.84
C SER A 668 -6.26 20.34 -15.92
N LEU A 669 -5.95 21.54 -16.41
CA LEU A 669 -4.87 21.80 -17.38
C LEU A 669 -3.65 22.48 -16.74
N VAL A 670 -3.53 22.42 -15.40
CA VAL A 670 -2.37 22.98 -14.69
C VAL A 670 -1.14 22.13 -14.97
N GLU A 671 -0.10 22.74 -15.55
CA GLU A 671 1.12 22.03 -15.96
C GLU A 671 2.08 21.75 -14.79
N GLY A 672 2.49 20.49 -14.61
CA GLY A 672 3.55 20.12 -13.67
C GLY A 672 3.61 18.64 -13.28
N ILE A 673 4.38 18.36 -12.23
CA ILE A 673 4.59 17.03 -11.64
C ILE A 673 3.87 17.00 -10.29
N ASP A 674 3.14 15.91 -10.04
CA ASP A 674 2.50 15.62 -8.76
C ASP A 674 3.39 14.77 -7.86
N SER A 675 3.13 14.82 -6.55
CA SER A 675 3.79 13.95 -5.59
C SER A 675 2.96 12.67 -5.39
N ASN A 676 3.46 11.75 -4.56
CA ASN A 676 2.66 10.60 -4.14
C ASN A 676 1.54 10.96 -3.14
N VAL A 677 1.47 12.23 -2.70
CA VAL A 677 0.44 12.76 -1.80
C VAL A 677 -0.10 14.05 -2.41
N ILE A 678 -1.17 13.95 -3.21
CA ILE A 678 -1.67 15.14 -3.89
C ILE A 678 -2.28 16.14 -2.89
N PRO A 679 -1.87 17.42 -2.92
CA PRO A 679 -2.36 18.45 -2.00
C PRO A 679 -3.85 18.71 -2.11
N ASP A 680 -4.32 18.81 -3.36
CA ASP A 680 -5.72 18.87 -3.72
C ASP A 680 -5.98 17.84 -4.82
N LYS A 681 -6.60 16.72 -4.44
CA LYS A 681 -7.00 15.67 -5.38
C LYS A 681 -7.90 16.18 -6.50
N MET A 682 -8.52 17.35 -6.38
CA MET A 682 -9.37 17.96 -7.41
C MET A 682 -8.61 18.86 -8.39
N ARG A 683 -7.29 19.04 -8.21
CA ARG A 683 -6.45 19.92 -9.03
C ARG A 683 -5.17 19.22 -9.48
N GLY A 684 -5.28 17.95 -9.83
CA GLY A 684 -4.18 17.18 -10.39
C GLY A 684 -3.49 17.89 -11.55
N LYS A 685 -2.15 17.78 -11.58
CA LYS A 685 -1.29 18.39 -12.58
C LYS A 685 -1.17 17.49 -13.80
N THR A 686 -0.77 18.09 -14.91
CA THR A 686 -0.54 17.34 -16.14
C THR A 686 0.60 17.91 -16.99
N ARG A 687 0.96 17.19 -18.04
CA ARG A 687 1.82 17.62 -19.13
C ARG A 687 1.08 17.42 -20.44
N ASN A 688 0.60 18.50 -21.04
CA ASN A 688 -0.18 18.45 -22.26
C ASN A 688 0.71 18.21 -23.49
N LEU A 689 0.45 17.12 -24.20
CA LEU A 689 1.16 16.72 -25.40
C LEU A 689 0.35 17.18 -26.61
N ILE A 690 0.71 18.36 -27.10
CA ILE A 690 0.09 19.04 -28.24
C ILE A 690 1.15 19.44 -29.27
N ASP A 691 0.71 20.01 -30.38
CA ASP A 691 1.61 20.48 -31.41
C ASP A 691 2.62 21.51 -30.86
N GLY A 692 3.87 21.43 -31.35
CA GLY A 692 4.98 22.25 -30.87
C GLY A 692 5.68 21.73 -29.59
N VAL A 693 5.11 20.79 -28.83
CA VAL A 693 5.78 20.18 -27.67
C VAL A 693 6.81 19.14 -28.14
N THR A 694 8.09 19.39 -27.87
CA THR A 694 9.17 18.52 -28.37
C THR A 694 9.40 17.29 -27.48
N PRO A 695 9.87 16.15 -28.03
CA PRO A 695 10.31 15.02 -27.21
C PRO A 695 11.39 15.39 -26.21
N ALA A 696 12.33 16.27 -26.58
CA ALA A 696 13.41 16.71 -25.71
C ALA A 696 12.90 17.42 -24.44
N SER A 697 11.91 18.31 -24.57
CA SER A 697 11.30 18.95 -23.40
C SER A 697 10.55 17.96 -22.52
N VAL A 698 9.82 17.00 -23.12
CA VAL A 698 9.11 15.97 -22.34
C VAL A 698 10.08 15.03 -21.61
N ILE A 699 11.19 14.66 -22.25
CA ILE A 699 12.26 13.85 -21.64
C ILE A 699 12.88 14.59 -20.45
N ALA A 700 13.06 15.91 -20.52
CA ALA A 700 13.51 16.70 -19.38
C ALA A 700 12.51 16.67 -18.22
N ASP A 701 11.21 16.75 -18.50
CA ASP A 701 10.15 16.62 -17.49
C ASP A 701 10.13 15.22 -16.86
N ILE A 702 10.31 14.16 -17.65
CA ILE A 702 10.45 12.78 -17.17
C ILE A 702 11.66 12.64 -16.25
N ASN A 703 12.81 13.20 -16.63
CA ASN A 703 14.02 13.14 -15.80
C ASN A 703 13.84 13.87 -14.48
N THR A 704 13.17 15.02 -14.50
CA THR A 704 12.81 15.77 -13.28
C THR A 704 11.88 14.93 -12.40
N THR A 705 10.93 14.22 -13.01
CA THR A 705 10.00 13.33 -12.29
C THR A 705 10.73 12.15 -11.65
N ILE A 706 11.66 11.53 -12.40
CA ILE A 706 12.53 10.47 -11.90
C ILE A 706 13.34 10.99 -10.72
N ALA A 707 14.04 12.12 -10.87
CA ALA A 707 14.86 12.72 -9.82
C ALA A 707 14.05 12.97 -8.55
N ALA A 708 12.85 13.53 -8.70
CA ALA A 708 11.96 13.85 -7.59
C ALA A 708 11.24 12.65 -6.97
N GLY A 709 11.20 11.49 -7.63
CA GLY A 709 10.35 10.36 -7.25
C GLY A 709 8.85 10.68 -7.31
N GLY A 710 8.46 11.59 -8.22
CA GLY A 710 7.09 12.10 -8.38
C GLY A 710 6.26 11.32 -9.41
N THR A 711 5.11 11.89 -9.76
CA THR A 711 4.19 11.39 -10.78
C THR A 711 4.01 12.43 -11.89
N ILE A 712 4.23 12.03 -13.15
CA ILE A 712 3.91 12.82 -14.33
C ILE A 712 2.68 12.23 -15.03
N VAL A 713 1.66 13.06 -15.25
CA VAL A 713 0.44 12.68 -15.97
C VAL A 713 0.46 13.35 -17.34
N PHE A 714 0.57 12.58 -18.42
CA PHE A 714 0.48 13.11 -19.78
C PHE A 714 -0.98 13.26 -20.20
N THR A 715 -1.33 14.43 -20.75
CA THR A 715 -2.61 14.65 -21.43
C THR A 715 -2.39 14.57 -22.92
N ASN A 716 -3.20 13.77 -23.59
CA ASN A 716 -3.19 13.60 -25.05
C ASN A 716 -4.60 13.73 -25.57
N HIS A 717 -4.75 14.14 -26.82
CA HIS A 717 -6.01 14.08 -27.55
C HIS A 717 -5.82 13.18 -28.77
N LEU A 718 -5.65 13.76 -29.97
CA LEU A 718 -5.39 13.01 -31.20
C LEU A 718 -3.93 12.56 -31.28
N ILE A 719 -3.70 11.35 -31.81
CA ILE A 719 -2.36 10.89 -32.24
C ILE A 719 -2.32 10.82 -33.76
N ALA A 720 -1.45 11.58 -34.40
CA ALA A 720 -1.45 11.70 -35.86
C ALA A 720 -0.05 11.75 -36.47
N ASP A 721 0.09 11.28 -37.71
CA ASP A 721 1.38 11.32 -38.43
C ASP A 721 1.58 12.66 -39.15
N THR A 722 0.47 13.28 -39.53
CA THR A 722 0.40 14.61 -40.13
C THR A 722 -0.53 15.47 -39.30
N PRO A 723 -0.32 16.80 -39.25
CA PRO A 723 -1.25 17.71 -38.60
C PRO A 723 -2.67 17.47 -39.14
N PRO A 724 -3.64 17.12 -38.28
CA PRO A 724 -5.04 17.06 -38.67
C PRO A 724 -5.54 18.47 -39.01
N ALA A 725 -6.69 18.56 -39.68
CA ALA A 725 -7.37 19.84 -39.92
C ALA A 725 -8.01 20.42 -38.64
N ASP A 726 -7.38 20.21 -37.49
CA ASP A 726 -7.80 20.72 -36.20
C ASP A 726 -7.32 22.17 -36.06
N PRO A 727 -8.23 23.16 -35.97
CA PRO A 727 -7.85 24.56 -35.82
C PRO A 727 -7.22 24.89 -34.46
N TYR A 728 -7.27 23.98 -33.48
CA TYR A 728 -6.77 24.20 -32.12
C TYR A 728 -5.45 23.48 -31.81
N GLY A 729 -4.93 22.65 -32.72
CA GLY A 729 -3.63 21.99 -32.55
C GLY A 729 -3.58 20.94 -31.44
N MET A 730 -4.72 20.34 -31.08
CA MET A 730 -4.88 19.31 -30.06
C MET A 730 -4.54 17.92 -30.62
N TYR A 731 -3.33 17.79 -31.18
CA TYR A 731 -2.78 16.52 -31.62
C TYR A 731 -1.31 16.39 -31.20
N TYR A 732 -0.85 15.16 -31.06
CA TYR A 732 0.55 14.83 -30.88
C TYR A 732 1.05 13.93 -31.99
N SER A 733 2.26 14.19 -32.48
CA SER A 733 2.85 13.39 -33.54
C SER A 733 3.10 11.95 -33.08
N THR A 734 2.66 10.96 -33.86
CA THR A 734 2.97 9.53 -33.61
C THR A 734 4.48 9.29 -33.43
N ALA A 735 5.32 9.98 -34.20
CA ALA A 735 6.77 9.85 -34.14
C ALA A 735 7.36 10.43 -32.84
N ASN A 736 6.85 11.58 -32.40
CA ASN A 736 7.25 12.17 -31.13
C ASN A 736 6.75 11.32 -29.95
N PHE A 737 5.51 10.83 -30.03
CA PHE A 737 4.93 9.94 -29.04
C PHE A 737 5.78 8.67 -28.87
N THR A 738 6.18 8.05 -29.98
CA THR A 738 7.05 6.86 -29.98
C THR A 738 8.39 7.12 -29.28
N GLN A 739 9.01 8.28 -29.51
CA GLN A 739 10.26 8.65 -28.83
C GLN A 739 10.11 8.76 -27.30
N ILE A 740 8.98 9.30 -26.83
CA ILE A 740 8.68 9.38 -25.39
C ILE A 740 8.50 7.98 -24.80
N LEU A 741 7.73 7.12 -25.49
CA LEU A 741 7.50 5.75 -25.05
C LEU A 741 8.79 4.92 -25.01
N ASP A 742 9.64 5.05 -26.03
CA ASP A 742 10.96 4.39 -26.07
C ASP A 742 11.84 4.84 -24.92
N TYR A 743 11.87 6.15 -24.66
CA TYR A 743 12.63 6.68 -23.53
C TYR A 743 12.15 6.10 -22.20
N LEU A 744 10.84 6.13 -21.93
CA LEU A 744 10.25 5.53 -20.72
C LEU A 744 10.59 4.04 -20.60
N TYR A 745 10.56 3.29 -21.71
CA TYR A 745 10.92 1.87 -21.72
C TYR A 745 12.39 1.64 -21.33
N THR A 746 13.31 2.50 -21.77
CA THR A 746 14.71 2.45 -21.31
C THR A 746 14.88 2.79 -19.83
N LYS A 747 13.92 3.50 -19.23
CA LYS A 747 13.91 3.97 -17.84
C LYS A 747 13.00 3.17 -16.91
N ARG A 748 12.47 2.03 -17.34
CA ARG A 748 11.46 1.22 -16.61
C ARG A 748 11.87 0.75 -15.21
N ASP A 749 13.17 0.73 -14.90
CA ASP A 749 13.68 0.42 -13.56
C ASP A 749 13.55 1.63 -12.60
N GLU A 750 13.53 2.86 -13.14
CA GLU A 750 13.50 4.12 -12.39
C GLU A 750 12.09 4.76 -12.36
N ILE A 751 11.29 4.55 -13.42
CA ILE A 751 9.92 5.06 -13.57
C ILE A 751 8.98 3.96 -14.04
N GLU A 752 7.80 3.91 -13.43
CA GLU A 752 6.77 2.93 -13.76
C GLU A 752 5.63 3.59 -14.54
N VAL A 753 5.18 2.96 -15.62
CA VAL A 753 3.99 3.39 -16.36
C VAL A 753 2.78 2.65 -15.81
N ILE A 754 1.85 3.38 -15.18
CA ILE A 754 0.69 2.82 -14.47
C ILE A 754 -0.61 3.49 -14.90
N THR A 755 -1.75 2.89 -14.54
CA THR A 755 -3.06 3.48 -14.79
C THR A 755 -3.46 4.46 -13.68
N LEU A 756 -4.50 5.26 -13.93
CA LEU A 756 -5.04 6.23 -12.98
C LEU A 756 -5.58 5.54 -11.73
N SER A 757 -6.31 4.43 -11.87
CA SER A 757 -6.87 3.71 -10.71
C SER A 757 -5.78 3.09 -9.83
N GLU A 758 -4.71 2.57 -10.44
CA GLU A 758 -3.53 2.06 -9.72
C GLU A 758 -2.83 3.17 -8.96
N TRP A 759 -2.65 4.32 -9.60
CA TRP A 759 -2.03 5.47 -8.96
C TRP A 759 -2.87 6.01 -7.81
N VAL A 760 -4.18 6.20 -8.01
CA VAL A 760 -5.08 6.69 -6.96
C VAL A 760 -5.16 5.69 -5.80
N GLY A 761 -5.23 4.38 -6.08
CA GLY A 761 -5.15 3.36 -5.04
C GLY A 761 -3.83 3.40 -4.27
N TYR A 762 -2.71 3.63 -4.97
CA TYR A 762 -1.41 3.84 -4.32
C TYR A 762 -1.42 5.10 -3.43
N MET A 763 -1.93 6.23 -3.89
CA MET A 763 -2.02 7.45 -3.09
C MET A 763 -2.86 7.27 -1.83
N GLU A 764 -4.02 6.62 -1.96
CA GLU A 764 -4.91 6.34 -0.83
C GLU A 764 -4.23 5.43 0.21
N SER A 765 -3.44 4.44 -0.23
CA SER A 765 -2.70 3.55 0.66
C SER A 765 -1.55 4.21 1.43
N VAL A 766 -1.03 5.34 0.91
CA VAL A 766 0.03 6.12 1.55
C VAL A 766 -0.55 7.17 2.52
N GLN A 767 -1.85 7.47 2.42
CA GLN A 767 -2.55 8.41 3.29
C GLN A 767 -3.32 7.74 4.44
N SER A 768 -3.62 6.44 4.32
CA SER A 768 -4.27 5.62 5.35
C SER A 768 -3.30 5.18 6.42
#